data_AF-A0A2T5HTY2-F1
#
_entry.id   AF-A0A2T5HTY2-F1
#
_cell.length_a   1.000
_cell.length_b   1.000
_cell.length_c   1.000
_cell.angle_alpha   90.00
_cell.angle_beta   90.00
_cell.angle_gamma   90.00
#
_symmetry.space_group_name_H-M   'P 1'
#
loop_
_entity.id
_entity.type
_entity.pdbx_description
1 polymer ?
#
loop_
_entity_poly.entity_id
_entity_poly.type
_entity_poly.pdbx_seq_one_letter_code
_entity_poly.pdbx_strand_id
1 'polypeptide(L)'
;MKKLSPEVIAKRLAHLPNPKYAEDLPVNLRREEIKRAIENHQVVIICGETGSGKTTQIPKICLELQRGVHGLIGHTQPRRIAARTVAGRIAAELNSPLGQAVGYKVRFTDKIGTDSYIKLMTDGILLAETQGDPLLQAYDTLIIDEAHERSLNIDFLLGYLKQLLPKRPDLKVIVTSATIDAQRFSRHFNDAPVIEVSGRLYPVDIYYHPPLADDDEDGDMQRAIIHAADELMVLGSGDILVFLPGEREIRETAETLRKHSFHRFHSSIEILPLFARLSVAEQERVFQPDGTRRIVLATNVAETSLTVPGIHYVIDTGLARINRYSYRNKVEQLLVEKISQASANQRAGRCGRVANGVCIRLYSEQDFQGRAAFTDPEILRSSLASVILRMKSLKIGDVEDFPFLEPPSPRMIADGYQLLAELGAVDDSRNLTDIGWRLAKFPIDPKIARMILAAKQENCLHEILIIASALSLQDPRDRPFEQQAAADNAHRRFQDERSDFLAYLKLWDFFDDLLKHKKSGKKLIAQCREHFLSYRRLREWREIHGQLHVLMTELSFKPNEIPAGYDEIHRALLPGLLGNIGFKTEKEGEYLGARGIKFAIFPGSVLKKGKAKWVVAAELVETSKLYARCAAKIEPQWLERIAANLCKKHYFDPHWEKKQAQVIVYERVTLYGLVIVQKRPVHYGSINPKESREIFIRSALVAGEYVTQAPFFAHNQALIEEIEALEHKARRQDVLVDEQEIFAFYDAIIPANITNGAGFEKWRKQAEQSDAHLLYLQRELLMRHQAGHITEVQFPETMMLPDGSVLPLTYRFDPGHVLDGVTVSVPLPLLNRLDTKQLDYLVPGLIREKITWYLKALPKQIRRILVPLPESVTGFLDLQTRAWQQMSLQEALEKFIVQKTSLTVPAETWHITDMPAHLLMNIRVLDDAGQELAMSRNLAELQTQLGKAAQMIFVKRDAGTDDIGIERDAITQWDFGDLPVEVPFKRNGQPLTGYPALIDKTDNAAIRLFDTQQAADSAMRLGVRRLLCLTLKDQLKQIEKNLPGLKQASVQLVTRINPGDLKQDMLDAIVDRALLHDDPLPRTAAEFAAHSQRAKSRLPEVTAALARLLQQIGSEYQLVLERLASTRNDRVKSELNEQLEKLIYPGFLSKTAWQRLQQFPRYLKGMALRLEKLPANPERDERNSAEIMPLWRQYMQHCEKHQKISHQNDNLDEFRWQIEELRISLFAQELKTPFPVSVKRLQKLWESVQA
;
A
#
# COMPACT_ATOMS: atom_id res chain seq x y z
N MET A 1 9.82 -55.83 -5.09
CA MET A 1 10.33 -57.23 -4.94
C MET A 1 9.31 -58.17 -5.56
N LYS A 2 9.72 -59.25 -6.25
CA LYS A 2 8.81 -60.27 -6.80
C LYS A 2 8.20 -61.11 -5.67
N LYS A 3 7.01 -61.72 -5.88
CA LYS A 3 6.40 -62.70 -4.97
C LYS A 3 7.42 -63.73 -4.51
N LEU A 4 7.44 -64.04 -3.21
CA LEU A 4 8.35 -65.06 -2.64
C LEU A 4 8.12 -66.42 -3.31
N SER A 5 9.20 -67.17 -3.56
CA SER A 5 9.08 -68.51 -4.12
C SER A 5 8.46 -69.47 -3.10
N PRO A 6 7.80 -70.56 -3.54
CA PRO A 6 7.23 -71.57 -2.64
C PRO A 6 8.25 -72.13 -1.65
N GLU A 7 9.51 -72.29 -2.06
CA GLU A 7 10.61 -72.74 -1.20
C GLU A 7 10.92 -71.75 -0.07
N VAL A 8 10.94 -70.45 -0.38
CA VAL A 8 11.16 -69.40 0.64
C VAL A 8 9.97 -69.34 1.61
N ILE A 9 8.75 -69.50 1.11
CA ILE A 9 7.53 -69.56 1.94
C ILE A 9 7.58 -70.76 2.90
N ALA A 10 7.92 -71.96 2.40
CA ALA A 10 8.05 -73.15 3.23
C ALA A 10 9.13 -72.99 4.31
N LYS A 11 10.28 -72.40 3.95
CA LYS A 11 11.35 -72.09 4.92
C LYS A 11 10.88 -71.11 6.00
N ARG A 12 10.13 -70.07 5.61
CA ARG A 12 9.57 -69.06 6.53
C ARG A 12 8.50 -69.65 7.45
N LEU A 13 7.65 -70.56 6.97
CA LEU A 13 6.70 -71.29 7.81
C LEU A 13 7.42 -72.14 8.87
N ALA A 14 8.47 -72.86 8.47
CA ALA A 14 9.24 -73.72 9.39
C ALA A 14 9.98 -72.93 10.49
N HIS A 15 10.31 -71.66 10.25
CA HIS A 15 11.05 -70.80 11.18
C HIS A 15 10.18 -69.64 11.74
N LEU A 16 8.86 -69.76 11.65
CA LEU A 16 7.95 -68.72 12.13
C LEU A 16 8.08 -68.57 13.66
N PRO A 17 8.34 -67.37 14.19
CA PRO A 17 8.43 -67.16 15.63
C PRO A 17 7.09 -67.49 16.32
N ASN A 18 7.14 -68.18 17.47
CA ASN A 18 5.96 -68.48 18.28
C ASN A 18 5.81 -67.45 19.42
N PRO A 19 4.88 -66.48 19.33
CA PRO A 19 4.78 -65.40 20.30
C PRO A 19 4.18 -65.85 21.64
N LYS A 20 4.75 -65.37 22.76
CA LYS A 20 4.14 -65.49 24.10
C LYS A 20 3.42 -64.20 24.48
N TYR A 21 2.29 -64.30 25.17
CA TYR A 21 1.45 -63.17 25.56
C TYR A 21 1.37 -63.06 27.08
N ALA A 22 1.45 -61.84 27.59
CA ALA A 22 1.25 -61.56 29.02
C ALA A 22 -0.26 -61.37 29.30
N GLU A 23 -0.78 -61.98 30.35
CA GLU A 23 -2.23 -61.97 30.66
C GLU A 23 -2.73 -60.63 31.22
N ASP A 24 -1.82 -59.76 31.66
CA ASP A 24 -2.12 -58.47 32.28
C ASP A 24 -2.41 -57.33 31.29
N LEU A 25 -2.03 -57.49 30.02
CA LEU A 25 -2.23 -56.47 28.99
C LEU A 25 -3.65 -56.47 28.42
N PRO A 26 -4.36 -55.33 28.39
CA PRO A 26 -5.76 -55.27 27.93
C PRO A 26 -6.01 -55.80 26.52
N VAL A 27 -5.10 -55.57 25.57
CA VAL A 27 -5.24 -56.08 24.19
C VAL A 27 -5.27 -57.60 24.11
N ASN A 28 -4.59 -58.29 25.03
CA ASN A 28 -4.52 -59.75 25.02
C ASN A 28 -5.83 -60.39 25.51
N LEU A 29 -6.62 -59.69 26.34
CA LEU A 29 -7.96 -60.13 26.75
C LEU A 29 -8.93 -60.23 25.57
N ARG A 30 -8.70 -59.44 24.52
CA ARG A 30 -9.49 -59.39 23.28
C ARG A 30 -8.78 -60.12 22.12
N ARG A 31 -7.72 -60.89 22.39
CA ARG A 31 -6.85 -61.49 21.35
C ARG A 31 -7.63 -62.35 20.35
N GLU A 32 -8.50 -63.22 20.82
CA GLU A 32 -9.27 -64.13 19.95
C GLU A 32 -10.30 -63.38 19.08
N GLU A 33 -10.88 -62.29 19.61
CA GLU A 33 -11.75 -61.39 18.84
C GLU A 33 -10.96 -60.68 17.73
N ILE A 34 -9.78 -60.13 18.06
CA ILE A 34 -8.87 -59.49 17.10
C ILE A 34 -8.45 -60.46 16.00
N LYS A 35 -8.10 -61.71 16.35
CA LYS A 35 -7.73 -62.74 15.37
C LYS A 35 -8.84 -62.99 14.36
N ARG A 36 -10.04 -63.29 14.86
CA ARG A 36 -11.21 -63.56 14.02
C ARG A 36 -11.51 -62.37 13.10
N ALA A 37 -11.39 -61.15 13.59
CA ALA A 37 -11.60 -59.96 12.75
C ALA A 37 -10.56 -59.86 11.63
N ILE A 38 -9.27 -60.06 11.92
CA ILE A 38 -8.18 -60.01 10.91
C ILE A 38 -8.33 -61.12 9.87
N GLU A 39 -8.75 -62.32 10.27
CA GLU A 39 -9.02 -63.43 9.34
C GLU A 39 -10.17 -63.07 8.38
N ASN A 40 -11.30 -62.65 8.93
CA ASN A 40 -12.56 -62.47 8.20
C ASN A 40 -12.65 -61.17 7.40
N HIS A 41 -11.89 -60.13 7.75
CA HIS A 41 -12.00 -58.82 7.12
C HIS A 41 -10.66 -58.38 6.53
N GLN A 42 -10.70 -57.69 5.38
CA GLN A 42 -9.50 -57.18 4.74
C GLN A 42 -8.91 -55.99 5.53
N VAL A 43 -9.77 -55.17 6.14
CA VAL A 43 -9.40 -54.03 6.98
C VAL A 43 -10.01 -54.21 8.37
N VAL A 44 -9.23 -53.92 9.42
CA VAL A 44 -9.71 -53.91 10.82
C VAL A 44 -9.23 -52.64 11.52
N ILE A 45 -10.13 -51.99 12.25
CA ILE A 45 -9.81 -50.82 13.08
C ILE A 45 -9.72 -51.27 14.53
N ILE A 46 -8.59 -51.01 15.20
CA ILE A 46 -8.38 -51.39 16.61
C ILE A 46 -8.12 -50.13 17.43
N CYS A 47 -9.08 -49.79 18.27
CA CYS A 47 -9.02 -48.62 19.14
C CYS A 47 -8.71 -49.01 20.57
N GLY A 48 -7.97 -48.16 21.27
CA GLY A 48 -7.71 -48.33 22.69
C GLY A 48 -6.66 -47.34 23.15
N GLU A 49 -6.59 -47.05 24.44
CA GLU A 49 -5.71 -46.00 24.93
C GLU A 49 -4.23 -46.37 24.80
N THR A 50 -3.35 -45.38 24.92
CA THR A 50 -1.90 -45.60 24.98
C THR A 50 -1.55 -46.41 26.23
N GLY A 51 -0.75 -47.47 26.08
CA GLY A 51 -0.43 -48.41 27.17
C GLY A 51 -1.28 -49.70 27.19
N SER A 52 -2.34 -49.80 26.39
CA SER A 52 -3.15 -51.04 26.24
C SER A 52 -2.41 -52.22 25.59
N GLY A 53 -1.22 -52.00 25.04
CA GLY A 53 -0.40 -53.02 24.39
C GLY A 53 -0.59 -53.19 22.87
N LYS A 54 -1.49 -52.43 22.23
CA LYS A 54 -1.81 -52.54 20.78
C LYS A 54 -0.56 -52.61 19.89
N THR A 55 0.30 -51.61 19.98
CA THR A 55 1.51 -51.44 19.16
C THR A 55 2.50 -52.61 19.27
N THR A 56 2.59 -53.27 20.43
CA THR A 56 3.55 -54.39 20.62
C THR A 56 2.90 -55.76 20.39
N GLN A 57 1.61 -55.91 20.68
CA GLN A 57 0.95 -57.23 20.64
C GLN A 57 0.28 -57.54 19.29
N ILE A 58 -0.29 -56.56 18.58
CA ILE A 58 -0.95 -56.80 17.28
C ILE A 58 -0.01 -57.46 16.25
N PRO A 59 1.27 -57.07 16.13
CA PRO A 59 2.19 -57.71 15.18
C PRO A 59 2.45 -59.17 15.52
N LYS A 60 2.49 -59.49 16.81
CA LYS A 60 2.62 -60.86 17.31
C LYS A 60 1.36 -61.67 16.99
N ILE A 61 0.17 -61.10 17.18
CA ILE A 61 -1.10 -61.72 16.78
C ILE A 61 -1.11 -62.01 15.27
N CYS A 62 -0.59 -61.09 14.46
CA CYS A 62 -0.45 -61.30 13.02
C CYS A 62 0.50 -62.47 12.68
N LEU A 63 1.63 -62.59 13.39
CA LEU A 63 2.53 -63.75 13.25
C LEU A 63 1.83 -65.06 13.59
N GLU A 64 1.01 -65.10 14.66
CA GLU A 64 0.24 -66.29 15.04
C GLU A 64 -0.76 -66.70 13.93
N LEU A 65 -1.29 -65.72 13.19
CA LEU A 65 -2.12 -65.92 11.98
C LEU A 65 -1.29 -66.19 10.71
N GLN A 66 -0.01 -66.55 10.85
CA GLN A 66 0.93 -66.82 9.75
C GLN A 66 1.12 -65.65 8.77
N ARG A 67 0.81 -64.41 9.19
CA ARG A 67 1.15 -63.20 8.43
C ARG A 67 2.64 -62.91 8.54
N GLY A 68 3.21 -62.24 7.54
CA GLY A 68 4.65 -62.07 7.40
C GLY A 68 5.36 -63.31 6.82
N VAL A 69 4.65 -64.36 6.44
CA VAL A 69 5.23 -65.53 5.76
C VAL A 69 5.29 -65.30 4.25
N HIS A 70 4.21 -64.76 3.67
CA HIS A 70 4.06 -64.53 2.23
C HIS A 70 4.60 -63.16 1.78
N GLY A 71 4.87 -62.28 2.73
CA GLY A 71 5.58 -61.03 2.59
C GLY A 71 6.13 -60.58 3.95
N LEU A 72 6.15 -59.28 4.20
CA LEU A 72 6.43 -58.70 5.52
C LEU A 72 5.14 -58.18 6.17
N ILE A 73 5.10 -58.22 7.50
CA ILE A 73 4.23 -57.35 8.30
C ILE A 73 4.91 -55.98 8.36
N GLY A 74 4.42 -55.04 7.57
CA GLY A 74 4.86 -53.65 7.61
C GLY A 74 4.12 -52.91 8.71
N HIS A 75 4.84 -52.35 9.68
CA HIS A 75 4.24 -51.64 10.80
C HIS A 75 4.74 -50.20 10.82
N THR A 76 3.86 -49.27 10.50
CA THR A 76 4.22 -47.86 10.47
C THR A 76 4.12 -47.23 11.85
N GLN A 77 4.88 -46.16 12.04
CA GLN A 77 4.94 -45.34 13.25
C GLN A 77 5.20 -43.89 12.82
N PRO A 78 4.55 -42.88 13.43
CA PRO A 78 4.77 -41.48 13.04
C PRO A 78 6.19 -40.99 13.33
N ARG A 79 6.83 -41.54 14.38
CA ARG A 79 8.12 -41.06 14.89
C ARG A 79 9.21 -42.11 14.77
N ARG A 80 10.43 -41.68 14.37
CA ARG A 80 11.60 -42.57 14.24
C ARG A 80 11.98 -43.27 15.54
N ILE A 81 11.90 -42.54 16.66
CA ILE A 81 12.23 -43.09 17.98
C ILE A 81 11.22 -44.19 18.35
N ALA A 82 9.92 -43.97 18.10
CA ALA A 82 8.89 -44.97 18.33
C ALA A 82 9.14 -46.24 17.48
N ALA A 83 9.37 -46.10 16.17
CA ALA A 83 9.69 -47.24 15.31
C ALA A 83 10.86 -48.09 15.83
N ARG A 84 11.96 -47.45 16.27
CA ARG A 84 13.14 -48.14 16.80
C ARG A 84 12.87 -48.81 18.15
N THR A 85 12.25 -48.10 19.08
CA THR A 85 11.99 -48.61 20.44
C THR A 85 10.96 -49.73 20.42
N VAL A 86 9.90 -49.61 19.61
CA VAL A 86 8.89 -50.66 19.40
C VAL A 86 9.52 -51.89 18.75
N ALA A 87 10.35 -51.73 17.72
CA ALA A 87 11.07 -52.85 17.12
C ALA A 87 11.95 -53.59 18.13
N GLY A 88 12.72 -52.85 18.95
CA GLY A 88 13.53 -53.41 20.02
C GLY A 88 12.69 -54.16 21.06
N ARG A 89 11.52 -53.62 21.43
CA ARG A 89 10.62 -54.24 22.39
C ARG A 89 10.00 -55.54 21.86
N ILE A 90 9.48 -55.53 20.63
CA ILE A 90 8.88 -56.74 20.02
C ILE A 90 9.96 -57.82 19.80
N ALA A 91 11.17 -57.43 19.37
CA ALA A 91 12.30 -58.36 19.24
C ALA A 91 12.63 -59.04 20.58
N ALA A 92 12.70 -58.26 21.67
CA ALA A 92 12.92 -58.77 23.02
C ALA A 92 11.79 -59.71 23.47
N GLU A 93 10.52 -59.36 23.24
CA GLU A 93 9.37 -60.22 23.58
C GLU A 93 9.31 -61.52 22.78
N LEU A 94 9.85 -61.53 21.56
CA LEU A 94 9.98 -62.72 20.72
C LEU A 94 11.26 -63.52 20.98
N ASN A 95 12.10 -63.10 21.93
CA ASN A 95 13.43 -63.68 22.19
C ASN A 95 14.32 -63.74 20.92
N SER A 96 14.22 -62.72 20.06
CA SER A 96 15.01 -62.61 18.83
C SER A 96 15.96 -61.41 18.89
N PRO A 97 17.19 -61.53 18.37
CA PRO A 97 18.02 -60.36 18.07
C PRO A 97 17.29 -59.38 17.13
N LEU A 98 17.45 -58.08 17.40
CA LEU A 98 16.93 -57.01 16.54
C LEU A 98 17.63 -57.06 15.17
N GLY A 99 16.85 -57.13 14.10
CA GLY A 99 17.29 -57.29 12.71
C GLY A 99 17.12 -58.72 12.18
N GLN A 100 16.84 -59.71 13.03
CA GLN A 100 16.54 -61.08 12.60
C GLN A 100 15.04 -61.24 12.34
N ALA A 101 14.22 -61.64 13.31
CA ALA A 101 12.77 -61.79 13.10
C ALA A 101 12.03 -60.45 12.99
N VAL A 102 12.50 -59.44 13.72
CA VAL A 102 11.94 -58.08 13.76
C VAL A 102 13.05 -57.11 13.37
N GLY A 103 12.81 -56.33 12.33
CA GLY A 103 13.71 -55.26 11.89
C GLY A 103 13.02 -53.91 11.94
N TYR A 104 13.81 -52.85 11.72
CA TYR A 104 13.24 -51.53 11.47
C TYR A 104 13.95 -50.79 10.35
N LYS A 105 13.21 -49.91 9.67
CA LYS A 105 13.71 -49.00 8.65
C LYS A 105 13.15 -47.61 8.88
N VAL A 106 14.03 -46.69 9.25
CA VAL A 106 13.71 -45.26 9.39
C VAL A 106 14.63 -44.47 8.46
N ARG A 107 14.36 -43.19 8.24
CA ARG A 107 15.28 -42.34 7.48
C ARG A 107 16.68 -42.42 8.10
N PHE A 108 17.69 -42.68 7.27
CA PHE A 108 19.11 -42.84 7.63
C PHE A 108 19.52 -44.15 8.31
N THR A 109 18.61 -45.05 8.66
CA THR A 109 18.98 -46.31 9.32
C THR A 109 18.08 -47.44 8.90
N ASP A 110 18.70 -48.48 8.34
CA ASP A 110 18.05 -49.72 7.97
C ASP A 110 18.69 -50.87 8.76
N LYS A 111 17.87 -51.58 9.53
CA LYS A 111 18.27 -52.74 10.31
C LYS A 111 17.23 -53.84 10.12
N ILE A 112 17.07 -54.26 8.86
CA ILE A 112 16.25 -55.39 8.46
C ILE A 112 17.12 -56.51 7.87
N GLY A 113 16.81 -57.75 8.21
CA GLY A 113 17.45 -58.94 7.65
C GLY A 113 16.57 -59.60 6.59
N THR A 114 17.15 -60.51 5.81
CA THR A 114 16.40 -61.31 4.82
C THR A 114 15.38 -62.25 5.46
N ASP A 115 15.65 -62.69 6.70
CA ASP A 115 14.77 -63.57 7.48
C ASP A 115 13.80 -62.80 8.40
N SER A 116 13.66 -61.48 8.22
CA SER A 116 12.68 -60.68 8.97
C SER A 116 11.25 -60.98 8.54
N TYR A 117 10.35 -60.98 9.51
CA TYR A 117 8.90 -61.12 9.32
C TYR A 117 8.20 -59.78 9.57
N ILE A 118 8.67 -59.02 10.55
CA ILE A 118 8.10 -57.72 10.91
C ILE A 118 9.11 -56.62 10.56
N LYS A 119 8.63 -55.60 9.84
CA LYS A 119 9.37 -54.38 9.54
C LYS A 119 8.68 -53.18 10.17
N LEU A 120 9.27 -52.66 11.23
CA LEU A 120 8.86 -51.38 11.80
C LEU A 120 9.42 -50.25 10.93
N MET A 121 8.62 -49.26 10.58
CA MET A 121 9.10 -48.15 9.77
C MET A 121 8.34 -46.88 10.07
N THR A 122 8.86 -45.75 9.61
CA THR A 122 8.05 -44.52 9.62
C THR A 122 7.07 -44.49 8.46
N ASP A 123 5.94 -43.79 8.60
CA ASP A 123 4.95 -43.63 7.53
C ASP A 123 5.58 -43.15 6.22
N GLY A 124 6.50 -42.17 6.31
CA GLY A 124 7.23 -41.65 5.16
C GLY A 124 8.12 -42.66 4.44
N ILE A 125 8.57 -43.74 5.12
CA ILE A 125 9.35 -44.82 4.49
C ILE A 125 8.43 -45.73 3.69
N LEU A 126 7.29 -46.14 4.26
CA LEU A 126 6.30 -46.91 3.52
C LEU A 126 5.83 -46.13 2.28
N LEU A 127 5.56 -44.84 2.47
CA LEU A 127 5.17 -43.95 1.38
C LEU A 127 6.26 -43.85 0.30
N ALA A 128 7.54 -43.73 0.67
CA ALA A 128 8.63 -43.71 -0.30
C ALA A 128 8.74 -45.02 -1.10
N GLU A 129 8.45 -46.17 -0.47
CA GLU A 129 8.48 -47.47 -1.14
C GLU A 129 7.39 -47.62 -2.21
N THR A 130 6.28 -46.88 -2.12
CA THR A 130 5.24 -46.87 -3.17
C THR A 130 5.76 -46.39 -4.54
N GLN A 131 6.87 -45.63 -4.58
CA GLN A 131 7.47 -45.17 -5.84
C GLN A 131 8.15 -46.30 -6.62
N GLY A 132 8.80 -47.23 -5.90
CA GLY A 132 9.47 -48.40 -6.51
C GLY A 132 8.60 -49.66 -6.53
N ASP A 133 7.61 -49.74 -5.64
CA ASP A 133 6.67 -50.85 -5.50
C ASP A 133 5.23 -50.33 -5.35
N PRO A 134 4.57 -49.87 -6.44
CA PRO A 134 3.23 -49.29 -6.40
C PRO A 134 2.11 -50.28 -6.05
N LEU A 135 2.42 -51.57 -5.92
CA LEU A 135 1.48 -52.58 -5.45
C LEU A 135 1.82 -53.03 -4.03
N LEU A 136 2.88 -52.51 -3.41
CA LEU A 136 3.40 -52.91 -2.10
C LEU A 136 3.53 -54.44 -1.99
N GLN A 137 4.11 -55.08 -3.01
CA GLN A 137 4.25 -56.54 -3.11
C GLN A 137 5.16 -57.13 -2.03
N ALA A 138 6.04 -56.32 -1.44
CA ALA A 138 6.86 -56.73 -0.31
C ALA A 138 6.05 -57.06 0.96
N TYR A 139 4.78 -56.66 1.04
CA TYR A 139 3.95 -56.78 2.24
C TYR A 139 2.72 -57.67 2.01
N ASP A 140 2.41 -58.50 3.01
CA ASP A 140 1.16 -59.25 3.11
C ASP A 140 0.22 -58.67 4.19
N THR A 141 0.76 -57.89 5.12
CA THR A 141 -0.02 -57.18 6.15
C THR A 141 0.62 -55.82 6.43
N LEU A 142 -0.21 -54.79 6.52
CA LEU A 142 0.18 -53.45 6.92
C LEU A 142 -0.57 -53.03 8.19
N ILE A 143 0.18 -52.52 9.16
CA ILE A 143 -0.34 -51.94 10.39
C ILE A 143 -0.02 -50.45 10.33
N ILE A 144 -1.06 -49.62 10.24
CA ILE A 144 -0.96 -48.16 10.28
C ILE A 144 -1.25 -47.73 11.71
N ASP A 145 -0.19 -47.49 12.47
CA ASP A 145 -0.29 -47.20 13.91
C ASP A 145 -0.36 -45.71 14.22
N GLU A 146 -0.93 -45.40 15.38
CA GLU A 146 -1.13 -44.03 15.87
C GLU A 146 -1.89 -43.15 14.86
N ALA A 147 -2.89 -43.72 14.15
CA ALA A 147 -3.63 -43.03 13.09
C ALA A 147 -4.36 -41.76 13.57
N HIS A 148 -4.59 -41.65 14.88
CA HIS A 148 -5.13 -40.45 15.53
C HIS A 148 -4.19 -39.23 15.47
N GLU A 149 -2.89 -39.38 15.20
CA GLU A 149 -2.00 -38.23 14.96
C GLU A 149 -2.37 -37.49 13.67
N ARG A 150 -3.09 -38.15 12.73
CA ARG A 150 -3.60 -37.56 11.49
C ARG A 150 -2.55 -36.75 10.73
N SER A 151 -1.35 -37.33 10.64
CA SER A 151 -0.25 -36.75 9.87
C SER A 151 -0.52 -36.82 8.38
N LEU A 152 0.14 -35.96 7.62
CA LEU A 152 -0.02 -35.88 6.17
C LEU A 152 0.29 -37.22 5.48
N ASN A 153 1.32 -37.92 5.98
CA ASN A 153 1.72 -39.22 5.43
C ASN A 153 0.70 -40.31 5.76
N ILE A 154 0.10 -40.30 6.96
CA ILE A 154 -0.92 -41.27 7.36
C ILE A 154 -2.16 -41.09 6.50
N ASP A 155 -2.72 -39.88 6.42
CA ASP A 155 -3.92 -39.61 5.61
C ASP A 155 -3.71 -39.98 4.14
N PHE A 156 -2.53 -39.70 3.60
CA PHE A 156 -2.15 -40.12 2.25
C PHE A 156 -2.12 -41.65 2.09
N LEU A 157 -1.45 -42.35 3.02
CA LEU A 157 -1.35 -43.82 2.99
C LEU A 157 -2.74 -44.45 3.08
N LEU A 158 -3.63 -43.94 3.93
CA LEU A 158 -5.00 -44.46 4.07
C LEU A 158 -5.80 -44.31 2.76
N GLY A 159 -5.68 -43.16 2.08
CA GLY A 159 -6.32 -42.98 0.76
C GLY A 159 -5.70 -43.84 -0.33
N TYR A 160 -4.37 -43.99 -0.32
CA TYR A 160 -3.67 -44.86 -1.25
C TYR A 160 -4.06 -46.33 -1.07
N LEU A 161 -4.12 -46.80 0.18
CA LEU A 161 -4.54 -48.15 0.51
C LEU A 161 -5.99 -48.39 0.11
N LYS A 162 -6.89 -47.41 0.30
CA LYS A 162 -8.29 -47.53 -0.14
C LYS A 162 -8.41 -47.87 -1.63
N GLN A 163 -7.57 -47.28 -2.47
CA GLN A 163 -7.55 -47.59 -3.91
C GLN A 163 -6.75 -48.86 -4.26
N LEU A 164 -5.75 -49.22 -3.45
CA LEU A 164 -4.92 -50.42 -3.66
C LEU A 164 -5.64 -51.72 -3.27
N LEU A 165 -6.42 -51.71 -2.19
CA LEU A 165 -7.04 -52.91 -1.61
C LEU A 165 -7.91 -53.71 -2.60
N PRO A 166 -8.72 -53.08 -3.50
CA PRO A 166 -9.42 -53.80 -4.56
C PRO A 166 -8.50 -54.55 -5.54
N LYS A 167 -7.25 -54.08 -5.72
CA LYS A 167 -6.23 -54.69 -6.59
C LYS A 167 -5.37 -55.73 -5.85
N ARG A 168 -5.36 -55.70 -4.51
CA ARG A 168 -4.59 -56.58 -3.62
C ARG A 168 -5.51 -57.23 -2.57
N PRO A 169 -6.41 -58.15 -2.97
CA PRO A 169 -7.32 -58.82 -2.03
C PRO A 169 -6.59 -59.65 -0.97
N ASP A 170 -5.32 -60.02 -1.22
CA ASP A 170 -4.45 -60.75 -0.31
C ASP A 170 -3.87 -59.88 0.83
N LEU A 171 -3.78 -58.57 0.63
CA LEU A 171 -3.19 -57.63 1.59
C LEU A 171 -4.18 -57.33 2.72
N LYS A 172 -3.76 -57.55 3.97
CA LYS A 172 -4.50 -57.14 5.17
C LYS A 172 -4.04 -55.76 5.65
N VAL A 173 -4.97 -54.92 6.09
CA VAL A 173 -4.67 -53.61 6.69
C VAL A 173 -5.28 -53.53 8.08
N ILE A 174 -4.48 -53.11 9.05
CA ILE A 174 -4.92 -52.88 10.42
C ILE A 174 -4.62 -51.42 10.73
N VAL A 175 -5.62 -50.66 11.17
CA VAL A 175 -5.47 -49.27 11.58
C VAL A 175 -5.66 -49.19 13.08
N THR A 176 -4.67 -48.65 13.78
CA THR A 176 -4.73 -48.49 15.25
C THR A 176 -4.83 -47.03 15.65
N SER A 177 -5.70 -46.75 16.62
CA SER A 177 -5.97 -45.40 17.12
C SER A 177 -6.07 -45.38 18.65
N ALA A 178 -5.66 -44.27 19.26
CA ALA A 178 -5.82 -44.01 20.69
C ALA A 178 -7.11 -43.26 21.04
N THR A 179 -7.83 -42.75 20.05
CA THR A 179 -9.04 -41.93 20.23
C THR A 179 -10.29 -42.62 19.66
N ILE A 180 -11.46 -42.16 20.12
CA ILE A 180 -12.79 -42.68 19.75
C ILE A 180 -13.20 -42.30 18.31
N ASP A 181 -12.36 -41.62 17.53
CA ASP A 181 -12.60 -41.30 16.10
C ASP A 181 -12.53 -42.54 15.16
N ALA A 182 -12.68 -43.74 15.72
CA ALA A 182 -12.68 -45.04 15.04
C ALA A 182 -13.69 -45.11 13.89
N GLN A 183 -14.85 -44.47 14.09
CA GLN A 183 -15.96 -44.43 13.16
C GLN A 183 -15.56 -43.80 11.82
N ARG A 184 -14.72 -42.76 11.81
CA ARG A 184 -14.25 -42.16 10.55
C ARG A 184 -13.39 -43.13 9.75
N PHE A 185 -12.44 -43.80 10.42
CA PHE A 185 -11.61 -44.81 9.77
C PHE A 185 -12.44 -46.00 9.27
N SER A 186 -13.43 -46.44 10.04
CA SER A 186 -14.36 -47.51 9.65
C SER A 186 -15.10 -47.15 8.35
N ARG A 187 -15.79 -45.99 8.33
CA ARG A 187 -16.52 -45.48 7.14
C ARG A 187 -15.62 -45.36 5.92
N HIS A 188 -14.40 -44.83 6.10
CA HIS A 188 -13.41 -44.71 5.03
C HIS A 188 -13.12 -46.05 4.35
N PHE A 189 -13.09 -47.15 5.10
CA PHE A 189 -12.86 -48.50 4.59
C PHE A 189 -14.14 -49.35 4.44
N ASN A 190 -15.26 -48.74 4.06
CA ASN A 190 -16.55 -49.42 3.84
C ASN A 190 -17.08 -50.10 5.12
N ASP A 191 -17.18 -49.33 6.20
CA ASP A 191 -17.67 -49.79 7.51
C ASP A 191 -16.88 -50.99 8.06
N ALA A 192 -15.55 -50.90 7.97
CA ALA A 192 -14.64 -51.91 8.51
C ALA A 192 -14.86 -52.12 10.02
N PRO A 193 -14.76 -53.36 10.54
CA PRO A 193 -15.04 -53.66 11.95
C PRO A 193 -14.11 -52.87 12.87
N VAL A 194 -14.70 -52.31 13.92
CA VAL A 194 -14.01 -51.59 14.99
C VAL A 194 -13.98 -52.47 16.24
N ILE A 195 -12.78 -52.71 16.77
CA ILE A 195 -12.58 -53.39 18.05
C ILE A 195 -12.07 -52.38 19.06
N GLU A 196 -12.80 -52.24 20.17
CA GLU A 196 -12.40 -51.41 21.30
C GLU A 196 -11.72 -52.23 22.38
N VAL A 197 -10.49 -51.84 22.69
CA VAL A 197 -9.63 -52.36 23.75
C VAL A 197 -9.59 -51.32 24.86
N SER A 198 -10.49 -51.45 25.84
CA SER A 198 -10.53 -50.58 27.02
C SER A 198 -9.22 -50.71 27.80
N GLY A 199 -8.56 -49.58 28.08
CA GLY A 199 -7.35 -49.56 28.92
C GLY A 199 -7.66 -49.86 30.39
N ARG A 200 -6.61 -50.19 31.16
CA ARG A 200 -6.63 -50.07 32.62
C ARG A 200 -6.20 -48.63 32.97
N LEU A 201 -7.08 -47.66 32.80
CA LEU A 201 -6.85 -46.33 33.35
C LEU A 201 -7.49 -46.25 34.73
N TYR A 202 -6.73 -45.72 35.68
CA TYR A 202 -7.28 -45.29 36.95
C TYR A 202 -8.12 -44.03 36.74
N PRO A 203 -9.20 -43.83 37.52
CA PRO A 203 -10.00 -42.61 37.47
C PRO A 203 -9.14 -41.34 37.59
N VAL A 204 -9.53 -40.30 36.84
CA VAL A 204 -8.91 -38.97 36.90
C VAL A 204 -9.95 -37.95 37.30
N ASP A 205 -9.74 -37.28 38.43
CA ASP A 205 -10.57 -36.16 38.86
C ASP A 205 -10.17 -34.89 38.11
N ILE A 206 -11.15 -34.18 37.56
CA ILE A 206 -10.93 -32.98 36.74
C ILE A 206 -11.44 -31.75 37.49
N TYR A 207 -10.56 -30.78 37.73
CA TYR A 207 -10.89 -29.48 38.31
C TYR A 207 -10.65 -28.35 37.31
N TYR A 208 -11.52 -27.35 37.31
CA TYR A 208 -11.42 -26.17 36.44
C TYR A 208 -11.11 -24.93 37.27
N HIS A 209 -9.96 -24.32 37.01
CA HIS A 209 -9.47 -23.11 37.69
C HIS A 209 -9.16 -22.03 36.65
N PRO A 210 -10.18 -21.36 36.09
CA PRO A 210 -9.92 -20.24 35.19
C PRO A 210 -9.16 -19.13 35.94
N PRO A 211 -8.16 -18.50 35.32
CA PRO A 211 -7.55 -17.29 35.86
C PRO A 211 -8.60 -16.19 36.10
N LEU A 212 -8.40 -15.35 37.12
CA LEU A 212 -9.33 -14.25 37.47
C LEU A 212 -9.21 -13.13 36.43
N ALA A 213 -10.36 -12.69 35.88
CA ALA A 213 -10.44 -11.98 34.60
C ALA A 213 -10.05 -10.48 34.57
N ASP A 214 -9.40 -9.93 35.60
CA ASP A 214 -9.36 -8.46 35.81
C ASP A 214 -8.00 -7.75 35.78
N ASP A 215 -6.87 -8.34 35.34
CA ASP A 215 -5.63 -7.55 35.12
C ASP A 215 -4.70 -8.14 34.02
N ASP A 216 -4.10 -7.23 33.22
CA ASP A 216 -3.28 -7.46 32.02
C ASP A 216 -1.96 -8.27 32.21
N GLU A 217 -1.55 -8.95 31.12
CA GLU A 217 -0.21 -9.45 30.70
C GLU A 217 0.57 -10.50 31.55
N ASP A 218 0.94 -11.61 30.89
CA ASP A 218 2.07 -12.56 31.07
C ASP A 218 2.45 -13.11 32.47
N GLY A 219 2.05 -12.52 33.60
CA GLY A 219 2.36 -12.95 34.96
C GLY A 219 1.26 -13.78 35.65
N ASP A 220 0.08 -13.86 35.05
CA ASP A 220 -1.09 -14.56 35.61
C ASP A 220 -1.00 -16.09 35.43
N MET A 221 -0.53 -16.56 34.28
CA MET A 221 -0.40 -18.00 33.99
C MET A 221 0.57 -18.70 34.97
N GLN A 222 1.71 -18.10 35.29
CA GLN A 222 2.68 -18.69 36.22
C GLN A 222 2.16 -18.64 37.65
N ARG A 223 1.41 -17.60 38.04
CA ARG A 223 0.72 -17.55 39.34
C ARG A 223 -0.36 -18.64 39.45
N ALA A 224 -1.16 -18.84 38.41
CA ALA A 224 -2.14 -19.92 38.35
C ALA A 224 -1.50 -21.31 38.41
N ILE A 225 -0.37 -21.51 37.70
CA ILE A 225 0.42 -22.76 37.78
C ILE A 225 0.98 -22.97 39.19
N ILE A 226 1.49 -21.92 39.84
CA ILE A 226 1.96 -22.00 41.23
C ILE A 226 0.82 -22.43 42.16
N HIS A 227 -0.34 -21.76 42.08
CA HIS A 227 -1.48 -22.06 42.95
C HIS A 227 -1.97 -23.50 42.76
N ALA A 228 -2.11 -23.93 41.50
CA ALA A 228 -2.46 -25.31 41.18
C ALA A 228 -1.38 -26.30 41.66
N ALA A 229 -0.10 -25.96 41.54
CA ALA A 229 0.97 -26.81 42.06
C ALA A 229 0.92 -26.91 43.59
N ASP A 230 0.70 -25.81 44.32
CA ASP A 230 0.56 -25.82 45.78
C ASP A 230 -0.62 -26.69 46.23
N GLU A 231 -1.77 -26.60 45.55
CA GLU A 231 -2.94 -27.45 45.81
C GLU A 231 -2.63 -28.94 45.62
N LEU A 232 -2.02 -29.29 44.49
CA LEU A 232 -1.62 -30.67 44.18
C LEU A 232 -0.51 -31.19 45.12
N MET A 233 0.31 -30.30 45.68
CA MET A 233 1.32 -30.65 46.67
C MET A 233 0.70 -31.08 48.00
N VAL A 234 -0.45 -30.51 48.37
CA VAL A 234 -1.20 -30.87 49.59
C VAL A 234 -1.90 -32.24 49.47
N LEU A 235 -2.35 -32.62 48.27
CA LEU A 235 -3.18 -33.84 48.08
C LEU A 235 -2.45 -35.16 48.34
N GLY A 236 -1.13 -35.22 48.15
CA GLY A 236 -0.37 -36.45 48.39
C GLY A 236 0.94 -36.51 47.60
N SER A 237 1.59 -37.67 47.62
CA SER A 237 2.82 -37.92 46.86
C SER A 237 2.56 -38.13 45.36
N GLY A 238 3.59 -37.93 44.53
CA GLY A 238 3.51 -38.11 43.08
C GLY A 238 3.95 -36.89 42.28
N ASP A 239 4.42 -37.11 41.07
CA ASP A 239 4.97 -36.06 40.23
C ASP A 239 3.87 -35.27 39.51
N ILE A 240 4.17 -34.00 39.23
CA ILE A 240 3.27 -33.08 38.54
C ILE A 240 3.77 -32.89 37.10
N LEU A 241 2.90 -33.05 36.12
CA LEU A 241 3.15 -32.73 34.71
C LEU A 241 2.39 -31.46 34.32
N VAL A 242 3.12 -30.43 33.90
CA VAL A 242 2.53 -29.14 33.47
C VAL A 242 2.65 -29.02 31.96
N PHE A 243 1.53 -28.79 31.27
CA PHE A 243 1.52 -28.56 29.83
C PHE A 243 1.61 -27.06 29.51
N LEU A 244 2.61 -26.67 28.73
CA LEU A 244 2.89 -25.30 28.30
C LEU A 244 3.04 -25.20 26.78
N PRO A 245 2.76 -24.04 26.17
CA PRO A 245 2.73 -23.91 24.71
C PRO A 245 4.12 -23.89 24.05
N GLY A 246 5.20 -23.57 24.77
CA GLY A 246 6.53 -23.45 24.16
C GLY A 246 7.70 -23.40 25.14
N GLU A 247 8.92 -23.34 24.57
CA GLU A 247 10.18 -23.31 25.35
C GLU A 247 10.29 -22.08 26.24
N ARG A 248 9.85 -20.90 25.75
CA ARG A 248 9.91 -19.65 26.49
C ARG A 248 9.09 -19.77 27.78
N GLU A 249 7.85 -20.19 27.64
CA GLU A 249 6.89 -20.33 28.74
C GLU A 249 7.34 -21.42 29.74
N ILE A 250 7.94 -22.52 29.26
CA ILE A 250 8.57 -23.54 30.11
C ILE A 250 9.68 -22.94 30.98
N ARG A 251 10.58 -22.15 30.38
CA ARG A 251 11.72 -21.57 31.13
C ARG A 251 11.26 -20.52 32.14
N GLU A 252 10.37 -19.61 31.74
CA GLU A 252 9.79 -18.59 32.63
C GLU A 252 9.04 -19.22 33.82
N THR A 253 8.27 -20.29 33.55
CA THR A 253 7.59 -21.06 34.61
C THR A 253 8.59 -21.79 35.51
N ALA A 254 9.66 -22.37 34.94
CA ALA A 254 10.70 -23.03 35.71
C ALA A 254 11.41 -22.08 36.68
N GLU A 255 11.78 -20.88 36.21
CA GLU A 255 12.39 -19.85 37.05
C GLU A 255 11.45 -19.39 38.17
N THR A 256 10.19 -19.17 37.83
CA THR A 256 9.16 -18.74 38.79
C THR A 256 8.91 -19.80 39.87
N LEU A 257 8.79 -21.07 39.49
CA LEU A 257 8.64 -22.19 40.43
C LEU A 257 9.88 -22.39 41.31
N ARG A 258 11.09 -22.18 40.78
CA ARG A 258 12.33 -22.24 41.57
C ARG A 258 12.39 -21.15 42.63
N LYS A 259 11.85 -19.95 42.34
CA LYS A 259 11.79 -18.83 43.29
C LYS A 259 10.69 -19.00 44.34
N HIS A 260 9.54 -19.57 43.96
CA HIS A 260 8.36 -19.71 44.82
C HIS A 260 8.63 -20.44 46.14
N SER A 261 9.64 -21.33 46.16
CA SER A 261 10.11 -22.06 47.33
C SER A 261 8.97 -22.72 48.12
N PHE A 262 8.75 -24.00 47.90
CA PHE A 262 7.73 -24.83 48.56
C PHE A 262 8.02 -25.10 50.05
N HIS A 263 8.37 -24.06 50.83
CA HIS A 263 8.89 -24.10 52.20
C HIS A 263 8.02 -24.86 53.21
N ARG A 264 6.75 -25.11 52.89
CA ARG A 264 5.83 -25.90 53.72
C ARG A 264 6.04 -27.41 53.60
N PHE A 265 6.77 -27.89 52.59
CA PHE A 265 6.99 -29.30 52.32
C PHE A 265 8.46 -29.65 52.55
N HIS A 266 8.75 -30.59 53.46
CA HIS A 266 10.10 -30.93 53.95
C HIS A 266 10.97 -31.69 52.91
N SER A 267 10.57 -31.72 51.64
CA SER A 267 11.22 -32.44 50.55
C SER A 267 11.75 -31.48 49.49
N SER A 268 12.98 -31.70 49.02
CA SER A 268 13.47 -31.05 47.80
C SER A 268 12.56 -31.40 46.62
N ILE A 269 12.20 -30.42 45.77
CA ILE A 269 11.42 -30.63 44.56
C ILE A 269 12.32 -30.35 43.35
N GLU A 270 12.35 -31.28 42.39
CA GLU A 270 13.10 -31.11 41.14
C GLU A 270 12.20 -30.54 40.04
N ILE A 271 12.65 -29.46 39.37
CA ILE A 271 11.91 -28.84 38.26
C ILE A 271 12.61 -29.17 36.95
N LEU A 272 11.93 -29.95 36.11
CA LEU A 272 12.50 -30.55 34.90
C LEU A 272 11.78 -30.07 33.63
N PRO A 273 12.48 -29.42 32.68
CA PRO A 273 11.89 -29.08 31.40
C PRO A 273 11.81 -30.29 30.45
N LEU A 274 10.80 -30.34 29.59
CA LEU A 274 10.62 -31.35 28.55
C LEU A 274 10.07 -30.76 27.23
N PHE A 275 10.95 -30.46 26.28
CA PHE A 275 10.59 -30.00 24.94
C PHE A 275 11.56 -30.54 23.88
N ALA A 276 11.14 -30.52 22.62
CA ALA A 276 11.82 -31.23 21.52
C ALA A 276 13.29 -30.83 21.30
N ARG A 277 13.69 -29.59 21.63
CA ARG A 277 15.04 -29.07 21.41
C ARG A 277 16.07 -29.51 22.48
N LEU A 278 15.62 -30.05 23.62
CA LEU A 278 16.50 -30.52 24.70
C LEU A 278 17.50 -31.57 24.23
N SER A 279 18.65 -31.65 24.90
CA SER A 279 19.61 -32.73 24.65
C SER A 279 19.06 -34.08 25.11
N VAL A 280 19.60 -35.17 24.55
CA VAL A 280 19.15 -36.53 24.89
C VAL A 280 19.35 -36.81 26.38
N ALA A 281 20.47 -36.38 26.96
CA ALA A 281 20.73 -36.56 28.39
C ALA A 281 19.70 -35.82 29.26
N GLU A 282 19.29 -34.61 28.87
CA GLU A 282 18.25 -33.86 29.59
C GLU A 282 16.87 -34.50 29.43
N GLN A 283 16.54 -35.02 28.25
CA GLN A 283 15.31 -35.79 28.06
C GLN A 283 15.33 -37.09 28.88
N GLU A 284 16.47 -37.80 28.91
CA GLU A 284 16.65 -39.06 29.66
C GLU A 284 16.46 -38.87 31.18
N ARG A 285 16.89 -37.73 31.74
CA ARG A 285 16.67 -37.39 33.16
C ARG A 285 15.19 -37.42 33.56
N VAL A 286 14.28 -37.03 32.66
CA VAL A 286 12.83 -37.05 32.93
C VAL A 286 12.30 -38.49 33.14
N PHE A 287 12.98 -39.51 32.59
CA PHE A 287 12.57 -40.91 32.74
C PHE A 287 13.28 -41.67 33.86
N GLN A 288 14.24 -41.05 34.55
CA GLN A 288 14.99 -41.67 35.63
C GLN A 288 14.50 -41.13 36.98
N PRO A 289 13.49 -41.74 37.62
CA PRO A 289 13.06 -41.32 38.94
C PRO A 289 14.16 -41.63 39.98
N ASP A 290 14.47 -40.67 40.83
CA ASP A 290 15.48 -40.77 41.90
C ASP A 290 14.85 -40.78 43.32
N GLY A 291 13.52 -40.83 43.40
CA GLY A 291 12.75 -40.79 44.64
C GLY A 291 12.37 -39.38 45.12
N THR A 292 12.91 -38.33 44.50
CA THR A 292 12.54 -36.93 44.75
C THR A 292 11.24 -36.58 44.02
N ARG A 293 10.40 -35.70 44.58
CA ARG A 293 9.19 -35.23 43.89
C ARG A 293 9.56 -34.29 42.74
N ARG A 294 8.96 -34.50 41.57
CA ARG A 294 9.31 -33.77 40.34
C ARG A 294 8.13 -32.96 39.81
N ILE A 295 8.43 -31.77 39.28
CA ILE A 295 7.52 -30.98 38.45
C ILE A 295 8.11 -30.96 37.03
N VAL A 296 7.46 -31.65 36.12
CA VAL A 296 7.88 -31.76 34.72
C VAL A 296 7.11 -30.74 33.89
N LEU A 297 7.82 -29.79 33.28
CA LEU A 297 7.26 -28.71 32.46
C LEU A 297 7.40 -29.08 30.98
N ALA A 298 6.30 -29.45 30.33
CA ALA A 298 6.33 -30.09 29.03
C ALA A 298 5.51 -29.36 27.95
N THR A 299 5.95 -29.49 26.70
CA THR A 299 5.10 -29.22 25.52
C THR A 299 4.22 -30.43 25.21
N ASN A 300 3.48 -30.40 24.11
CA ASN A 300 2.74 -31.56 23.57
C ASN A 300 3.61 -32.80 23.27
N VAL A 301 4.94 -32.73 23.42
CA VAL A 301 5.82 -33.91 23.41
C VAL A 301 5.39 -34.98 24.42
N ALA A 302 4.86 -34.58 25.59
CA ALA A 302 4.36 -35.50 26.61
C ALA A 302 2.92 -36.00 26.36
N GLU A 303 2.21 -35.41 25.40
CA GLU A 303 0.77 -35.63 25.16
C GLU A 303 0.46 -36.98 24.52
N THR A 304 1.28 -37.48 23.60
CA THR A 304 1.02 -38.74 22.87
C THR A 304 2.13 -39.76 23.08
N SER A 305 3.28 -39.53 22.44
CA SER A 305 4.28 -40.57 22.16
C SER A 305 5.29 -40.83 23.29
N LEU A 306 5.14 -40.17 24.42
CA LEU A 306 6.07 -40.26 25.54
C LEU A 306 5.32 -40.53 26.85
N THR A 307 5.79 -41.50 27.62
CA THR A 307 5.24 -41.84 28.94
C THR A 307 6.24 -41.45 30.01
N VAL A 308 5.99 -40.35 30.70
CA VAL A 308 6.81 -39.96 31.86
C VAL A 308 6.37 -40.81 33.06
N PRO A 309 7.27 -41.56 33.71
CA PRO A 309 6.92 -42.38 34.87
C PRO A 309 6.64 -41.49 36.10
N GLY A 310 5.80 -41.96 37.02
CA GLY A 310 5.55 -41.32 38.32
C GLY A 310 4.58 -40.14 38.32
N ILE A 311 3.98 -39.78 37.18
CA ILE A 311 3.00 -38.70 37.07
C ILE A 311 1.68 -39.11 37.72
N HIS A 312 1.30 -38.42 38.80
CA HIS A 312 0.00 -38.55 39.46
C HIS A 312 -0.88 -37.30 39.28
N TYR A 313 -0.28 -36.18 38.88
CA TYR A 313 -0.99 -34.92 38.75
C TYR A 313 -0.67 -34.22 37.43
N VAL A 314 -1.68 -33.57 36.84
CA VAL A 314 -1.53 -32.79 35.61
C VAL A 314 -2.04 -31.37 35.84
N ILE A 315 -1.29 -30.39 35.36
CA ILE A 315 -1.74 -29.00 35.21
C ILE A 315 -1.79 -28.70 33.71
N ASP A 316 -2.98 -28.44 33.17
CA ASP A 316 -3.18 -28.14 31.75
C ASP A 316 -3.53 -26.65 31.55
N THR A 317 -2.62 -25.90 30.93
CA THR A 317 -2.87 -24.51 30.52
C THR A 317 -3.91 -24.41 29.40
N GLY A 318 -4.20 -25.51 28.71
CA GLY A 318 -5.16 -25.53 27.61
C GLY A 318 -4.63 -24.89 26.32
N LEU A 319 -3.34 -24.57 26.26
CA LEU A 319 -2.70 -23.94 25.10
C LEU A 319 -1.68 -24.88 24.44
N ALA A 320 -1.49 -24.70 23.13
CA ALA A 320 -0.41 -25.33 22.38
C ALA A 320 0.04 -24.41 21.24
N ARG A 321 1.32 -24.52 20.87
CA ARG A 321 1.83 -23.87 19.66
C ARG A 321 1.59 -24.80 18.46
N ILE A 322 0.73 -24.37 17.53
CA ILE A 322 0.31 -25.16 16.38
C ILE A 322 0.90 -24.55 15.12
N ASN A 323 1.47 -25.39 14.24
CA ASN A 323 1.90 -24.96 12.92
C ASN A 323 0.70 -24.96 11.96
N ARG A 324 0.47 -23.82 11.29
CA ARG A 324 -0.55 -23.63 10.26
C ARG A 324 0.06 -23.00 9.02
N TYR A 325 -0.45 -23.39 7.86
CA TYR A 325 -0.08 -22.81 6.59
C TYR A 325 -1.16 -21.85 6.10
N SER A 326 -0.79 -20.59 5.89
CA SER A 326 -1.68 -19.61 5.27
C SER A 326 -1.56 -19.73 3.75
N TYR A 327 -2.51 -20.40 3.10
CA TYR A 327 -2.52 -20.53 1.63
C TYR A 327 -2.68 -19.17 0.91
N ARG A 328 -3.24 -18.16 1.57
CA ARG A 328 -3.37 -16.79 1.00
C ARG A 328 -2.02 -16.10 0.91
N ASN A 329 -1.24 -16.18 1.99
CA ASN A 329 0.05 -15.49 2.09
C ASN A 329 1.22 -16.41 1.65
N LYS A 330 0.97 -17.72 1.56
CA LYS A 330 1.92 -18.81 1.34
C LYS A 330 3.04 -18.89 2.38
N VAL A 331 2.70 -18.62 3.64
CA VAL A 331 3.64 -18.58 4.77
C VAL A 331 3.23 -19.56 5.87
N GLU A 332 4.22 -20.03 6.61
CA GLU A 332 4.01 -20.83 7.82
C GLU A 332 3.70 -19.91 9.00
N GLN A 333 2.77 -20.31 9.85
CA GLN A 333 2.31 -19.59 11.03
C GLN A 333 2.47 -20.50 12.24
N LEU A 334 3.19 -20.02 13.25
CA LEU A 334 3.45 -20.79 14.45
C LEU A 334 2.84 -20.09 15.66
N LEU A 335 1.51 -20.14 15.71
CA LEU A 335 0.66 -19.42 16.66
C LEU A 335 0.37 -20.27 17.90
N VAL A 336 0.08 -19.58 19.01
CA VAL A 336 -0.41 -20.21 20.24
C VAL A 336 -1.94 -20.23 20.17
N GLU A 337 -2.53 -21.42 20.30
CA GLU A 337 -3.97 -21.66 20.15
C GLU A 337 -4.50 -22.51 21.30
N LYS A 338 -5.83 -22.48 21.51
CA LYS A 338 -6.52 -23.39 22.43
C LYS A 338 -6.50 -24.80 21.87
N ILE A 339 -6.18 -25.78 22.72
CA ILE A 339 -6.21 -27.20 22.33
C ILE A 339 -7.64 -27.72 22.16
N SER A 340 -7.80 -28.81 21.41
CA SER A 340 -9.07 -29.53 21.26
C SER A 340 -9.48 -30.28 22.54
N GLN A 341 -10.75 -30.68 22.64
CA GLN A 341 -11.24 -31.51 23.73
C GLN A 341 -10.50 -32.86 23.78
N ALA A 342 -10.25 -33.49 22.62
CA ALA A 342 -9.47 -34.73 22.54
C ALA A 342 -8.06 -34.55 23.10
N SER A 343 -7.35 -33.47 22.75
CA SER A 343 -6.02 -33.17 23.31
C SER A 343 -6.08 -32.93 24.82
N ALA A 344 -7.05 -32.15 25.31
CA ALA A 344 -7.23 -31.91 26.75
C ALA A 344 -7.51 -33.20 27.53
N ASN A 345 -8.28 -34.12 26.96
CA ASN A 345 -8.56 -35.43 27.57
C ASN A 345 -7.33 -36.34 27.54
N GLN A 346 -6.53 -36.31 26.47
CA GLN A 346 -5.25 -37.04 26.41
C GLN A 346 -4.22 -36.52 27.41
N ARG A 347 -4.17 -35.21 27.63
CA ARG A 347 -3.34 -34.58 28.66
C ARG A 347 -3.76 -35.01 30.06
N ALA A 348 -5.06 -34.95 30.36
CA ALA A 348 -5.61 -35.44 31.63
C ALA A 348 -5.31 -36.94 31.85
N GLY A 349 -5.45 -37.77 30.81
CA GLY A 349 -5.12 -39.20 30.88
C GLY A 349 -3.65 -39.52 31.21
N ARG A 350 -2.74 -38.52 31.25
CA ARG A 350 -1.34 -38.75 31.63
C ARG A 350 -1.15 -39.02 33.12
N CYS A 351 -2.03 -38.53 34.00
CA CYS A 351 -1.98 -38.86 35.43
C CYS A 351 -2.75 -40.13 35.82
N GLY A 352 -3.67 -40.63 34.98
CA GLY A 352 -4.46 -41.84 35.27
C GLY A 352 -3.78 -43.19 34.95
N ARG A 353 -2.46 -43.20 34.71
CA ARG A 353 -1.75 -44.38 34.18
C ARG A 353 -1.21 -45.34 35.23
N VAL A 354 -0.87 -44.83 36.40
CA VAL A 354 -0.17 -45.59 37.46
C VAL A 354 -1.04 -45.70 38.71
N ALA A 355 -1.84 -44.67 38.99
CA ALA A 355 -2.75 -44.58 40.11
C ALA A 355 -3.87 -43.57 39.78
N ASN A 356 -4.85 -43.44 40.67
CA ASN A 356 -5.86 -42.37 40.59
C ASN A 356 -5.14 -41.02 40.52
N GLY A 357 -5.51 -40.20 39.53
CA GLY A 357 -4.83 -38.94 39.25
C GLY A 357 -5.74 -37.73 39.38
N VAL A 358 -5.15 -36.55 39.51
CA VAL A 358 -5.89 -35.28 39.46
C VAL A 358 -5.38 -34.43 38.29
N CYS A 359 -6.30 -33.86 37.52
CA CYS A 359 -6.01 -32.94 36.44
C CYS A 359 -6.65 -31.57 36.73
N ILE A 360 -5.83 -30.55 36.93
CA ILE A 360 -6.26 -29.16 37.03
C ILE A 360 -6.16 -28.49 35.65
N ARG A 361 -7.28 -27.99 35.14
CA ARG A 361 -7.37 -27.22 33.89
C ARG A 361 -7.43 -25.74 34.23
N LEU A 362 -6.48 -24.95 33.71
CA LEU A 362 -6.40 -23.51 33.98
C LEU A 362 -7.32 -22.68 33.07
N TYR A 363 -8.53 -23.19 32.85
CA TYR A 363 -9.58 -22.61 32.02
C TYR A 363 -10.93 -23.10 32.53
N SER A 364 -12.03 -22.41 32.19
CA SER A 364 -13.37 -22.77 32.67
C SER A 364 -13.92 -24.01 31.97
N GLU A 365 -14.89 -24.68 32.61
CA GLU A 365 -15.60 -25.78 31.98
C GLU A 365 -16.36 -25.34 30.72
N GLN A 366 -16.92 -24.12 30.73
CA GLN A 366 -17.56 -23.53 29.55
C GLN A 366 -16.56 -23.37 28.39
N ASP A 367 -15.32 -22.94 28.68
CA ASP A 367 -14.27 -22.87 27.67
C ASP A 367 -13.91 -24.26 27.12
N PHE A 368 -13.84 -25.29 27.98
CA PHE A 368 -13.63 -26.67 27.55
C PHE A 368 -14.72 -27.15 26.59
N GLN A 369 -16.00 -26.97 26.97
CA GLN A 369 -17.16 -27.40 26.18
C GLN A 369 -17.25 -26.65 24.84
N GLY A 370 -16.80 -25.40 24.78
CA GLY A 370 -16.77 -24.59 23.56
C GLY A 370 -15.63 -24.89 22.59
N ARG A 371 -14.63 -25.69 22.97
CA ARG A 371 -13.50 -26.08 22.09
C ARG A 371 -13.93 -27.11 21.05
N ALA A 372 -13.20 -27.15 19.93
CA ALA A 372 -13.36 -28.19 18.92
C ALA A 372 -13.12 -29.59 19.52
N ALA A 373 -13.91 -30.58 19.10
CA ALA A 373 -13.79 -31.95 19.59
C ALA A 373 -12.41 -32.57 19.27
N PHE A 374 -11.88 -32.31 18.08
CA PHE A 374 -10.61 -32.84 17.58
C PHE A 374 -9.73 -31.72 17.01
N THR A 375 -8.41 -31.96 17.00
CA THR A 375 -7.43 -31.07 16.36
C THR A 375 -7.49 -31.25 14.84
N ASP A 376 -7.37 -30.16 14.08
CA ASP A 376 -7.35 -30.23 12.62
C ASP A 376 -6.22 -31.17 12.12
N PRO A 377 -6.51 -32.09 11.18
CA PRO A 377 -5.50 -32.97 10.58
C PRO A 377 -4.45 -32.16 9.80
N GLU A 378 -3.23 -32.67 9.70
CA GLU A 378 -2.09 -31.95 9.09
C GLU A 378 -2.36 -31.54 7.63
N ILE A 379 -3.11 -32.35 6.89
CA ILE A 379 -3.54 -32.07 5.51
C ILE A 379 -4.35 -30.78 5.35
N LEU A 380 -5.05 -30.33 6.40
CA LEU A 380 -5.84 -29.09 6.39
C LEU A 380 -5.05 -27.86 6.86
N ARG A 381 -3.80 -28.05 7.31
CA ARG A 381 -2.99 -26.97 7.90
C ARG A 381 -1.55 -26.92 7.39
N SER A 382 -1.21 -27.64 6.33
CA SER A 382 0.12 -27.64 5.70
C SER A 382 0.03 -27.43 4.18
N SER A 383 1.14 -27.05 3.55
CA SER A 383 1.20 -26.90 2.09
C SER A 383 1.04 -28.26 1.39
N LEU A 384 0.18 -28.30 0.37
CA LEU A 384 -0.12 -29.52 -0.38
C LEU A 384 0.82 -29.79 -1.56
N ALA A 385 1.75 -28.88 -1.88
CA ALA A 385 2.59 -29.01 -3.08
C ALA A 385 3.36 -30.34 -3.14
N SER A 386 3.95 -30.78 -2.02
CA SER A 386 4.66 -32.07 -1.93
C SER A 386 3.75 -33.27 -2.18
N VAL A 387 2.51 -33.20 -1.67
CA VAL A 387 1.49 -34.26 -1.83
C VAL A 387 1.05 -34.34 -3.28
N ILE A 388 0.65 -33.21 -3.86
CA ILE A 388 0.22 -33.10 -5.26
C ILE A 388 1.31 -33.60 -6.20
N LEU A 389 2.56 -33.16 -5.98
CA LEU A 389 3.71 -33.59 -6.77
C LEU A 389 3.88 -35.11 -6.73
N ARG A 390 3.76 -35.70 -5.53
CA ARG A 390 3.90 -37.15 -5.35
C ARG A 390 2.74 -37.89 -6.00
N MET A 391 1.50 -37.45 -5.85
CA MET A 391 0.30 -38.04 -6.48
C MET A 391 0.42 -38.10 -8.00
N LYS A 392 0.79 -36.97 -8.61
CA LYS A 392 0.98 -36.88 -10.06
C LYS A 392 2.12 -37.81 -10.52
N SER A 393 3.22 -37.89 -9.76
CA SER A 393 4.34 -38.78 -10.10
C SER A 393 3.98 -40.27 -10.05
N LEU A 394 3.08 -40.65 -9.14
CA LEU A 394 2.59 -42.01 -8.97
C LEU A 394 1.37 -42.31 -9.86
N LYS A 395 0.83 -41.31 -10.57
CA LYS A 395 -0.34 -41.41 -11.45
C LYS A 395 -1.59 -41.96 -10.74
N ILE A 396 -1.85 -41.49 -9.52
CA ILE A 396 -2.95 -41.98 -8.65
C ILE A 396 -4.28 -41.21 -8.87
N GLY A 397 -4.39 -40.47 -9.97
CA GLY A 397 -5.56 -39.63 -10.28
C GLY A 397 -5.42 -38.19 -9.79
N ASP A 398 -6.51 -37.43 -9.90
CA ASP A 398 -6.57 -36.04 -9.45
C ASP A 398 -6.76 -35.95 -7.94
N VAL A 399 -6.30 -34.84 -7.37
CA VAL A 399 -6.22 -34.65 -5.91
C VAL A 399 -7.61 -34.47 -5.32
N GLU A 400 -8.49 -33.87 -6.12
CA GLU A 400 -9.89 -33.61 -5.83
C GLU A 400 -10.70 -34.91 -5.65
N ASP A 401 -10.36 -35.97 -6.41
CA ASP A 401 -11.07 -37.27 -6.38
C ASP A 401 -10.40 -38.30 -5.47
N PHE A 402 -9.23 -37.97 -4.92
CA PHE A 402 -8.49 -38.89 -4.08
C PHE A 402 -9.23 -39.09 -2.75
N PRO A 403 -9.37 -40.34 -2.28
CA PRO A 403 -10.12 -40.63 -1.07
C PRO A 403 -9.29 -40.24 0.16
N PHE A 404 -9.25 -38.96 0.49
CA PHE A 404 -8.76 -38.50 1.79
C PHE A 404 -9.82 -38.77 2.86
N LEU A 405 -9.39 -39.03 4.10
CA LEU A 405 -10.30 -39.19 5.22
C LEU A 405 -11.10 -37.89 5.48
N GLU A 406 -10.40 -36.76 5.38
CA GLU A 406 -10.98 -35.42 5.31
C GLU A 406 -10.32 -34.68 4.14
N PRO A 407 -11.06 -34.38 3.06
CA PRO A 407 -10.48 -33.78 1.87
C PRO A 407 -10.08 -32.31 2.11
N PRO A 408 -8.92 -31.88 1.57
CA PRO A 408 -8.54 -30.47 1.62
C PRO A 408 -9.48 -29.60 0.77
N SER A 409 -9.63 -28.33 1.15
CA SER A 409 -10.46 -27.41 0.39
C SER A 409 -9.90 -27.16 -1.03
N PRO A 410 -10.76 -26.88 -2.03
CA PRO A 410 -10.30 -26.58 -3.40
C PRO A 410 -9.29 -25.44 -3.50
N ARG A 411 -9.37 -24.46 -2.58
CA ARG A 411 -8.43 -23.33 -2.51
C ARG A 411 -7.03 -23.77 -2.13
N MET A 412 -6.88 -24.72 -1.20
CA MET A 412 -5.58 -25.27 -0.82
C MET A 412 -4.96 -26.11 -1.94
N ILE A 413 -5.81 -26.86 -2.67
CA ILE A 413 -5.36 -27.63 -3.85
C ILE A 413 -4.86 -26.69 -4.94
N ALA A 414 -5.62 -25.65 -5.27
CA ALA A 414 -5.24 -24.64 -6.25
C ALA A 414 -3.93 -23.93 -5.87
N ASP A 415 -3.77 -23.57 -4.58
CA ASP A 415 -2.54 -22.98 -4.06
C ASP A 415 -1.32 -23.92 -4.22
N GLY A 416 -1.49 -25.21 -3.93
CA GLY A 416 -0.46 -26.22 -4.11
C GLY A 416 -0.02 -26.37 -5.57
N TYR A 417 -0.98 -26.40 -6.52
CA TYR A 417 -0.66 -26.37 -7.95
C TYR A 417 0.04 -25.07 -8.36
N GLN A 418 -0.39 -23.93 -7.84
CA GLN A 418 0.25 -22.66 -8.11
C GLN A 418 1.71 -22.69 -7.62
N LEU A 419 1.99 -23.15 -6.39
CA LEU A 419 3.36 -23.29 -5.91
C LEU A 419 4.19 -24.24 -6.80
N LEU A 420 3.62 -25.35 -7.27
CA LEU A 420 4.32 -26.23 -8.22
C LEU A 420 4.58 -25.54 -9.56
N ALA A 421 3.67 -24.70 -10.06
CA ALA A 421 3.87 -23.92 -11.26
C ALA A 421 4.98 -22.87 -11.06
N GLU A 422 5.04 -22.23 -9.89
CA GLU A 422 6.13 -21.30 -9.52
C GLU A 422 7.50 -21.97 -9.51
N LEU A 423 7.57 -23.26 -9.15
CA LEU A 423 8.80 -24.06 -9.20
C LEU A 423 9.13 -24.57 -10.62
N GLY A 424 8.22 -24.36 -11.58
CA GLY A 424 8.29 -24.94 -12.92
C GLY A 424 8.04 -26.45 -12.96
N ALA A 425 7.42 -27.01 -11.91
CA ALA A 425 7.16 -28.44 -11.76
C ALA A 425 5.92 -28.91 -12.52
N VAL A 426 4.97 -28.01 -12.77
CA VAL A 426 3.78 -28.27 -13.58
C VAL A 426 3.61 -27.21 -14.68
N ASP A 427 2.96 -27.59 -15.78
CA ASP A 427 2.54 -26.69 -16.85
C ASP A 427 1.15 -26.07 -16.58
N ASP A 428 0.67 -25.24 -17.51
CA ASP A 428 -0.65 -24.59 -17.42
C ASP A 428 -1.82 -25.60 -17.42
N SER A 429 -1.59 -26.83 -17.90
CA SER A 429 -2.53 -27.95 -17.89
C SER A 429 -2.41 -28.82 -16.63
N ARG A 430 -1.60 -28.41 -15.64
CA ARG A 430 -1.30 -29.14 -14.39
C ARG A 430 -0.61 -30.49 -14.59
N ASN A 431 0.04 -30.71 -15.74
CA ASN A 431 0.86 -31.89 -15.99
C ASN A 431 2.28 -31.68 -15.48
N LEU A 432 2.93 -32.76 -15.03
CA LEU A 432 4.32 -32.68 -14.59
C LEU A 432 5.25 -32.39 -15.76
N THR A 433 6.08 -31.36 -15.60
CA THR A 433 7.20 -31.06 -16.50
C THR A 433 8.38 -32.00 -16.22
N ASP A 434 9.42 -31.94 -17.04
CA ASP A 434 10.69 -32.64 -16.77
C ASP A 434 11.29 -32.26 -15.40
N ILE A 435 11.13 -31.01 -15.00
CA ILE A 435 11.52 -30.53 -13.67
C ILE A 435 10.66 -31.22 -12.61
N GLY A 436 9.34 -31.25 -12.79
CA GLY A 436 8.41 -31.92 -11.87
C GLY A 436 8.74 -33.39 -11.65
N TRP A 437 8.99 -34.14 -12.74
CA TRP A 437 9.39 -35.55 -12.66
C TRP A 437 10.70 -35.75 -11.90
N ARG A 438 11.67 -34.84 -12.05
CA ARG A 438 12.93 -34.90 -11.29
C ARG A 438 12.71 -34.54 -9.83
N LEU A 439 11.94 -33.50 -9.53
CA LEU A 439 11.63 -33.07 -8.16
C LEU A 439 10.93 -34.18 -7.37
N ALA A 440 10.02 -34.92 -7.99
CA ALA A 440 9.29 -36.00 -7.32
C ALA A 440 10.17 -37.17 -6.80
N LYS A 441 11.42 -37.27 -7.28
CA LYS A 441 12.41 -38.26 -6.81
C LYS A 441 13.08 -37.86 -5.50
N PHE A 442 13.00 -36.59 -5.10
CA PHE A 442 13.66 -36.09 -3.90
C PHE A 442 12.80 -36.34 -2.65
N PRO A 443 13.39 -36.83 -1.55
CA PRO A 443 12.69 -37.05 -0.28
C PRO A 443 12.72 -35.80 0.63
N ILE A 444 12.62 -34.61 0.05
CA ILE A 444 12.66 -33.30 0.72
C ILE A 444 11.65 -32.33 0.09
N ASP A 445 11.47 -31.16 0.70
CA ASP A 445 10.57 -30.13 0.19
C ASP A 445 10.89 -29.75 -1.27
N PRO A 446 9.87 -29.64 -2.16
CA PRO A 446 10.06 -29.31 -3.57
C PRO A 446 10.83 -28.02 -3.81
N LYS A 447 10.71 -27.01 -2.94
CA LYS A 447 11.46 -25.74 -3.03
C LYS A 447 12.95 -26.01 -2.85
N ILE A 448 13.32 -26.80 -1.86
CA ILE A 448 14.72 -27.15 -1.57
C ILE A 448 15.28 -28.03 -2.69
N ALA A 449 14.52 -29.05 -3.14
CA ALA A 449 14.90 -29.88 -4.27
C ALA A 449 15.11 -29.04 -5.55
N ARG A 450 14.31 -27.99 -5.76
CA ARG A 450 14.44 -27.08 -6.90
C ARG A 450 15.75 -26.30 -6.89
N MET A 451 16.28 -25.96 -5.71
CA MET A 451 17.61 -25.34 -5.56
C MET A 451 18.71 -26.30 -6.03
N ILE A 452 18.65 -27.57 -5.59
CA ILE A 452 19.65 -28.59 -5.97
C ILE A 452 19.66 -28.80 -7.49
N LEU A 453 18.48 -28.86 -8.12
CA LEU A 453 18.39 -28.98 -9.58
C LEU A 453 18.95 -27.75 -10.31
N ALA A 454 18.75 -26.55 -9.76
CA ALA A 454 19.29 -25.31 -10.33
C ALA A 454 20.83 -25.24 -10.21
N ALA A 455 21.40 -25.81 -9.15
CA ALA A 455 22.83 -25.76 -8.87
C ALA A 455 23.70 -26.37 -9.98
N LYS A 456 23.15 -27.31 -10.78
CA LYS A 456 23.82 -27.84 -11.97
C LYS A 456 24.03 -26.78 -13.06
N GLN A 457 23.06 -25.88 -13.26
CA GLN A 457 23.14 -24.84 -14.30
C GLN A 457 24.13 -23.72 -13.89
N GLU A 458 24.23 -23.46 -12.59
CA GLU A 458 25.12 -22.44 -12.00
C GLU A 458 26.49 -22.99 -11.58
N ASN A 459 26.74 -24.29 -11.78
CA ASN A 459 27.97 -24.98 -11.38
C ASN A 459 28.36 -24.79 -9.90
N CYS A 460 27.38 -24.95 -8.99
CA CYS A 460 27.53 -24.75 -7.54
C CYS A 460 26.89 -25.89 -6.72
N LEU A 461 26.92 -27.11 -7.27
CA LEU A 461 26.24 -28.26 -6.68
C LEU A 461 26.79 -28.61 -5.29
N HIS A 462 28.09 -28.51 -5.07
CA HIS A 462 28.72 -28.82 -3.79
C HIS A 462 28.16 -27.95 -2.67
N GLU A 463 28.16 -26.64 -2.87
CA GLU A 463 27.70 -25.64 -1.91
C GLU A 463 26.20 -25.74 -1.66
N ILE A 464 25.42 -25.89 -2.74
CA ILE A 464 23.96 -26.00 -2.62
C ILE A 464 23.54 -27.30 -1.95
N LEU A 465 24.24 -28.42 -2.14
CA LEU A 465 23.95 -29.65 -1.40
C LEU A 465 24.14 -29.45 0.11
N ILE A 466 25.19 -28.75 0.52
CA ILE A 466 25.44 -28.43 1.94
C ILE A 466 24.30 -27.57 2.49
N ILE A 467 23.95 -26.48 1.80
CA ILE A 467 22.90 -25.54 2.21
C ILE A 467 21.52 -26.24 2.23
N ALA A 468 21.14 -26.93 1.16
CA ALA A 468 19.87 -27.63 1.05
C ALA A 468 19.70 -28.69 2.15
N SER A 469 20.78 -29.38 2.51
CA SER A 469 20.78 -30.35 3.61
C SER A 469 20.57 -29.67 4.97
N ALA A 470 21.12 -28.46 5.18
CA ALA A 470 20.91 -27.68 6.40
C ALA A 470 19.47 -27.19 6.51
N LEU A 471 18.91 -26.65 5.42
CA LEU A 471 17.53 -26.14 5.38
C LEU A 471 16.48 -27.26 5.58
N SER A 472 16.85 -28.51 5.33
CA SER A 472 15.98 -29.68 5.55
C SER A 472 15.97 -30.16 7.02
N LEU A 473 16.74 -29.51 7.90
CA LEU A 473 16.94 -29.92 9.30
C LEU A 473 16.76 -28.75 10.26
N GLN A 474 16.67 -29.10 11.54
CA GLN A 474 16.81 -28.11 12.61
C GLN A 474 18.26 -27.59 12.64
N ASP A 475 18.40 -26.28 12.84
CA ASP A 475 19.71 -25.62 12.90
C ASP A 475 20.65 -26.28 13.95
N PRO A 476 21.90 -26.61 13.56
CA PRO A 476 22.87 -27.23 14.47
C PRO A 476 23.38 -26.29 15.56
N ARG A 477 23.18 -24.98 15.44
CA ARG A 477 23.59 -23.99 16.44
C ARG A 477 22.65 -24.01 17.64
N ASP A 478 23.24 -24.14 18.82
CA ASP A 478 22.54 -24.00 20.08
C ASP A 478 22.69 -22.56 20.58
N ARG A 479 21.59 -21.95 21.02
CA ARG A 479 21.60 -20.62 21.63
C ARG A 479 20.90 -20.70 22.98
N PRO A 480 21.58 -21.24 24.02
CA PRO A 480 20.99 -21.37 25.35
C PRO A 480 20.65 -19.98 25.91
N PHE A 481 19.49 -19.83 26.53
CA PHE A 481 19.00 -18.55 27.05
C PHE A 481 20.01 -17.85 27.97
N GLU A 482 20.55 -18.59 28.94
CA GLU A 482 21.55 -18.09 29.91
C GLU A 482 22.90 -17.71 29.29
N GLN A 483 23.20 -18.22 28.09
CA GLN A 483 24.50 -18.04 27.42
C GLN A 483 24.33 -17.46 26.01
N GLN A 484 23.25 -16.71 25.75
CA GLN A 484 22.95 -16.14 24.43
C GLN A 484 24.10 -15.29 23.90
N ALA A 485 24.63 -14.38 24.72
CA ALA A 485 25.74 -13.52 24.32
C ALA A 485 27.02 -14.30 23.99
N ALA A 486 27.32 -15.37 24.74
CA ALA A 486 28.46 -16.23 24.50
C ALA A 486 28.28 -17.07 23.21
N ALA A 487 27.10 -17.63 23.00
CA ALA A 487 26.73 -18.35 21.78
C ALA A 487 26.80 -17.42 20.56
N ASP A 488 26.26 -16.21 20.65
CA ASP A 488 26.32 -15.21 19.58
C ASP A 488 27.75 -14.80 19.24
N ASN A 489 28.60 -14.65 20.26
CA ASN A 489 30.02 -14.37 20.06
C ASN A 489 30.73 -15.55 19.37
N ALA A 490 30.47 -16.79 19.84
CA ALA A 490 31.03 -18.00 19.25
C ALA A 490 30.58 -18.21 17.80
N HIS A 491 29.33 -17.88 17.48
CA HIS A 491 28.75 -18.04 16.14
C HIS A 491 29.12 -16.91 15.17
N ARG A 492 29.60 -15.76 15.67
CA ARG A 492 29.98 -14.62 14.83
C ARG A 492 31.02 -14.98 13.77
N ARG A 493 31.93 -15.92 14.06
CA ARG A 493 32.94 -16.41 13.08
C ARG A 493 32.34 -17.07 11.84
N PHE A 494 31.12 -17.61 11.96
CA PHE A 494 30.43 -18.26 10.84
C PHE A 494 29.62 -17.26 10.03
N GLN A 495 29.50 -15.99 10.45
CA GLN A 495 28.67 -15.03 9.75
C GLN A 495 29.31 -14.60 8.43
N ASP A 496 28.46 -14.29 7.45
CA ASP A 496 28.83 -13.55 6.25
C ASP A 496 28.01 -12.27 6.21
N GLU A 497 28.65 -11.13 5.93
CA GLU A 497 27.98 -9.83 6.00
C GLU A 497 26.81 -9.69 5.01
N ARG A 498 26.79 -10.53 3.97
CA ARG A 498 25.80 -10.47 2.88
C ARG A 498 24.80 -11.62 2.90
N SER A 499 25.02 -12.69 3.67
CA SER A 499 24.22 -13.92 3.55
C SER A 499 24.26 -14.83 4.77
N ASP A 500 23.10 -15.14 5.34
CA ASP A 500 22.98 -16.20 6.34
C ASP A 500 23.20 -17.60 5.74
N PHE A 501 22.98 -17.80 4.43
CA PHE A 501 23.17 -19.11 3.79
C PHE A 501 24.64 -19.52 3.76
N LEU A 502 25.53 -18.55 3.51
CA LEU A 502 26.98 -18.80 3.52
C LEU A 502 27.51 -19.14 4.91
N ALA A 503 26.75 -18.83 5.97
CA ALA A 503 27.11 -19.25 7.31
C ALA A 503 27.07 -20.77 7.46
N TYR A 504 26.23 -21.47 6.70
CA TYR A 504 26.24 -22.93 6.67
C TYR A 504 27.52 -23.48 6.01
N LEU A 505 28.03 -22.86 4.95
CA LEU A 505 29.29 -23.29 4.34
C LEU A 505 30.46 -23.12 5.32
N LYS A 506 30.58 -21.95 5.95
CA LYS A 506 31.62 -21.69 6.96
C LYS A 506 31.53 -22.64 8.16
N LEU A 507 30.31 -22.96 8.60
CA LEU A 507 30.09 -23.92 9.68
C LEU A 507 30.42 -25.35 9.25
N TRP A 508 30.12 -25.71 8.01
CA TRP A 508 30.43 -27.02 7.44
C TRP A 508 31.94 -27.24 7.36
N ASP A 509 32.68 -26.26 6.83
CA ASP A 509 34.15 -26.30 6.73
C ASP A 509 34.78 -26.39 8.11
N PHE A 510 34.32 -25.56 9.06
CA PHE A 510 34.77 -25.64 10.45
C PHE A 510 34.59 -27.03 11.05
N PHE A 511 33.44 -27.67 10.83
CA PHE A 511 33.21 -29.02 11.33
C PHE A 511 34.02 -30.07 10.56
N ASP A 512 34.30 -29.87 9.28
CA ASP A 512 35.18 -30.73 8.49
C ASP A 512 36.61 -30.72 9.03
N ASP A 513 37.12 -29.52 9.35
CA ASP A 513 38.44 -29.36 9.97
C ASP A 513 38.50 -30.03 11.33
N LEU A 514 37.46 -29.86 12.17
CA LEU A 514 37.36 -30.57 13.44
C LEU A 514 37.37 -32.10 13.25
N LEU A 515 36.72 -32.62 12.20
CA LEU A 515 36.70 -34.05 11.90
C LEU A 515 38.06 -34.57 11.41
N LYS A 516 38.76 -33.81 10.57
CA LYS A 516 40.11 -34.13 10.06
C LYS A 516 41.16 -34.13 11.17
N HIS A 517 41.06 -33.19 12.10
CA HIS A 517 42.02 -33.03 13.19
C HIS A 517 41.58 -33.65 14.53
N LYS A 518 40.47 -34.41 14.56
CA LYS A 518 39.98 -35.02 15.80
C LYS A 518 41.00 -36.03 16.35
N LYS A 519 41.33 -35.88 17.63
CA LYS A 519 42.12 -36.88 18.37
C LYS A 519 41.25 -38.03 18.90
N SER A 520 40.00 -37.75 19.28
CA SER A 520 39.02 -38.76 19.73
C SER A 520 37.58 -38.25 19.61
N GLY A 521 36.60 -39.16 19.58
CA GLY A 521 35.17 -38.80 19.51
C GLY A 521 34.68 -37.96 20.70
N LYS A 522 35.20 -38.24 21.92
CA LYS A 522 34.87 -37.43 23.11
C LYS A 522 35.38 -35.99 22.99
N LYS A 523 36.61 -35.79 22.48
CA LYS A 523 37.17 -34.45 22.28
C LYS A 523 36.40 -33.67 21.22
N LEU A 524 35.99 -34.32 20.13
CA LEU A 524 35.17 -33.70 19.09
C LEU A 524 33.82 -33.20 19.65
N ILE A 525 33.16 -34.01 20.48
CA ILE A 525 31.90 -33.61 21.13
C ILE A 525 32.12 -32.43 22.07
N ALA A 526 33.21 -32.42 22.84
CA ALA A 526 33.56 -31.30 23.72
C ALA A 526 33.80 -30.01 22.93
N GLN A 527 34.59 -30.05 21.85
CA GLN A 527 34.82 -28.90 20.97
C GLN A 527 33.53 -28.37 20.34
N CYS A 528 32.62 -29.26 19.90
CA CYS A 528 31.31 -28.83 19.41
C CYS A 528 30.53 -28.08 20.49
N ARG A 529 30.54 -28.57 21.74
CA ARG A 529 29.86 -27.92 22.88
C ARG A 529 30.48 -26.56 23.22
N GLU A 530 31.81 -26.43 23.21
CA GLU A 530 32.52 -25.15 23.42
C GLU A 530 32.11 -24.08 22.40
N HIS A 531 31.75 -24.50 21.19
CA HIS A 531 31.27 -23.61 20.13
C HIS A 531 29.74 -23.50 20.05
N PHE A 532 29.01 -24.01 21.06
CA PHE A 532 27.55 -24.03 21.09
C PHE A 532 26.94 -24.70 19.84
N LEU A 533 27.47 -25.88 19.48
CA LEU A 533 27.03 -26.68 18.35
C LEU A 533 26.57 -28.07 18.81
N SER A 534 25.42 -28.50 18.31
CA SER A 534 24.92 -29.84 18.54
C SER A 534 25.63 -30.84 17.63
N TYR A 535 26.56 -31.63 18.19
CA TYR A 535 27.26 -32.69 17.46
C TYR A 535 26.30 -33.66 16.74
N ARG A 536 25.16 -33.96 17.35
CA ARG A 536 24.14 -34.82 16.76
C ARG A 536 23.53 -34.20 15.51
N ARG A 537 23.10 -32.92 15.56
CA ARG A 537 22.52 -32.24 14.39
C ARG A 537 23.56 -32.06 13.29
N LEU A 538 24.82 -31.78 13.63
CA LEU A 538 25.93 -31.73 12.66
C LEU A 538 26.14 -33.08 11.96
N ARG A 539 26.06 -34.19 12.71
CA ARG A 539 26.14 -35.54 12.13
C ARG A 539 24.94 -35.84 11.24
N GLU A 540 23.71 -35.56 11.70
CA GLU A 540 22.48 -35.73 10.91
C GLU A 540 22.54 -34.90 9.61
N TRP A 541 23.10 -33.69 9.67
CA TRP A 541 23.32 -32.84 8.50
C TRP A 541 24.28 -33.48 7.48
N ARG A 542 25.40 -34.05 7.93
CA ARG A 542 26.31 -34.82 7.05
C ARG A 542 25.65 -36.06 6.45
N GLU A 543 24.81 -36.75 7.22
CA GLU A 543 24.09 -37.94 6.73
C GLU A 543 23.08 -37.56 5.64
N ILE A 544 22.33 -36.46 5.77
CA ILE A 544 21.46 -35.94 4.70
C ILE A 544 22.26 -35.55 3.47
N HIS A 545 23.35 -34.79 3.68
CA HIS A 545 24.22 -34.39 2.58
C HIS A 545 24.74 -35.62 1.82
N GLY A 546 25.20 -36.65 2.52
CA GLY A 546 25.64 -37.91 1.90
C GLY A 546 24.54 -38.59 1.09
N GLN A 547 23.30 -38.64 1.59
CA GLN A 547 22.18 -39.21 0.85
C GLN A 547 21.83 -38.41 -0.40
N LEU A 548 21.74 -37.09 -0.29
CA LEU A 548 21.47 -36.24 -1.43
C LEU A 548 22.61 -36.31 -2.45
N HIS A 549 23.86 -36.42 -2.00
CA HIS A 549 25.02 -36.62 -2.87
C HIS A 549 24.94 -37.96 -3.63
N VAL A 550 24.59 -39.06 -2.97
CA VAL A 550 24.37 -40.37 -3.62
C VAL A 550 23.25 -40.26 -4.65
N LEU A 551 22.12 -39.67 -4.28
CA LEU A 551 21.00 -39.44 -5.20
C LEU A 551 21.43 -38.58 -6.40
N MET A 552 22.26 -37.56 -6.20
CA MET A 552 22.76 -36.72 -7.29
C MET A 552 23.68 -37.51 -8.21
N THR A 553 24.51 -38.38 -7.65
CA THR A 553 25.36 -39.29 -8.42
C THR A 553 24.53 -40.25 -9.27
N GLU A 554 23.47 -40.85 -8.69
CA GLU A 554 22.52 -41.71 -9.42
C GLU A 554 21.81 -40.96 -10.57
N LEU A 555 21.50 -39.67 -10.36
CA LEU A 555 20.94 -38.81 -11.40
C LEU A 555 21.98 -38.28 -12.40
N SER A 556 23.24 -38.73 -12.31
CA SER A 556 24.37 -38.28 -13.15
C SER A 556 24.70 -36.79 -13.03
N PHE A 557 24.59 -36.24 -11.82
CA PHE A 557 25.04 -34.90 -11.47
C PHE A 557 26.41 -35.01 -10.81
N LYS A 558 27.35 -34.15 -11.22
CA LYS A 558 28.70 -34.10 -10.65
C LYS A 558 28.88 -32.82 -9.82
N PRO A 559 29.54 -32.89 -8.66
CA PRO A 559 29.98 -31.70 -7.93
C PRO A 559 30.91 -30.83 -8.78
N ASN A 560 30.90 -29.52 -8.54
CA ASN A 560 31.83 -28.58 -9.14
C ASN A 560 33.26 -28.80 -8.63
N GLU A 561 34.25 -28.66 -9.51
CA GLU A 561 35.68 -28.77 -9.17
C GLU A 561 36.24 -27.47 -8.59
N ILE A 562 35.72 -26.33 -9.07
CA ILE A 562 36.08 -25.00 -8.59
C ILE A 562 34.99 -24.52 -7.63
N PRO A 563 35.33 -24.02 -6.44
CA PRO A 563 34.34 -23.45 -5.51
C PRO A 563 33.53 -22.32 -6.15
N ALA A 564 32.22 -22.35 -5.93
CA ALA A 564 31.31 -21.37 -6.52
C ALA A 564 31.39 -20.01 -5.82
N GLY A 565 31.18 -18.94 -6.58
CA GLY A 565 31.11 -17.57 -6.06
C GLY A 565 29.77 -17.25 -5.40
N TYR A 566 29.68 -16.03 -4.85
CA TYR A 566 28.46 -15.56 -4.20
C TYR A 566 27.25 -15.61 -5.14
N ASP A 567 27.40 -15.12 -6.36
CA ASP A 567 26.28 -14.94 -7.28
C ASP A 567 25.77 -16.30 -7.79
N GLU A 568 26.66 -17.25 -8.13
CA GLU A 568 26.30 -18.60 -8.57
C GLU A 568 25.45 -19.33 -7.52
N ILE A 569 25.86 -19.25 -6.25
CA ILE A 569 25.14 -19.87 -5.13
C ILE A 569 23.74 -19.24 -5.00
N HIS A 570 23.65 -17.90 -4.96
CA HIS A 570 22.36 -17.24 -4.73
C HIS A 570 21.43 -17.33 -5.95
N ARG A 571 21.95 -17.35 -7.18
CA ARG A 571 21.16 -17.65 -8.39
C ARG A 571 20.60 -19.08 -8.35
N ALA A 572 21.31 -20.05 -7.78
CA ALA A 572 20.79 -21.41 -7.61
C ALA A 572 19.75 -21.52 -6.48
N LEU A 573 19.79 -20.66 -5.46
CA LEU A 573 18.77 -20.62 -4.39
C LEU A 573 17.42 -20.07 -4.88
N LEU A 574 17.47 -19.03 -5.71
CA LEU A 574 16.30 -18.26 -6.14
C LEU A 574 15.17 -19.08 -6.77
N PRO A 575 15.39 -20.07 -7.66
CA PRO A 575 14.32 -20.88 -8.23
C PRO A 575 13.42 -21.59 -7.20
N GLY A 576 13.96 -21.93 -6.03
CA GLY A 576 13.17 -22.49 -4.92
C GLY A 576 12.51 -21.44 -4.03
N LEU A 577 12.98 -20.20 -4.07
CA LEU A 577 12.66 -19.13 -3.11
C LEU A 577 12.05 -17.87 -3.75
N LEU A 578 11.56 -17.94 -5.00
CA LEU A 578 10.97 -16.79 -5.69
C LEU A 578 9.80 -16.17 -4.90
N GLY A 579 9.06 -16.98 -4.14
CA GLY A 579 7.98 -16.50 -3.26
C GLY A 579 8.48 -15.78 -1.99
N ASN A 580 9.77 -15.89 -1.65
CA ASN A 580 10.38 -15.40 -0.41
C ASN A 580 11.35 -14.24 -0.66
N ILE A 581 11.22 -13.56 -1.80
CA ILE A 581 11.97 -12.33 -2.09
C ILE A 581 11.29 -11.12 -1.44
N GLY A 582 12.08 -10.08 -1.14
CA GLY A 582 11.53 -8.82 -0.67
C GLY A 582 12.37 -7.60 -1.06
N PHE A 583 11.67 -6.49 -1.21
CA PHE A 583 12.23 -5.17 -1.47
C PHE A 583 12.03 -4.26 -0.26
N LYS A 584 13.09 -3.57 0.15
CA LYS A 584 13.09 -2.71 1.34
C LYS A 584 12.13 -1.53 1.14
N THR A 585 11.26 -1.30 2.13
CA THR A 585 10.32 -0.17 2.13
C THR A 585 10.93 1.09 2.76
N GLU A 586 10.21 2.22 2.70
CA GLU A 586 10.58 3.46 3.40
C GLU A 586 10.51 3.31 4.93
N LYS A 587 9.64 2.43 5.44
CA LYS A 587 9.51 2.16 6.87
C LYS A 587 10.67 1.30 7.36
N GLU A 588 11.31 1.75 8.43
CA GLU A 588 12.52 1.11 8.95
C GLU A 588 12.26 -0.36 9.36
N GLY A 589 13.12 -1.26 8.86
CA GLY A 589 13.09 -2.68 9.21
C GLY A 589 11.97 -3.50 8.55
N GLU A 590 11.21 -2.92 7.62
CA GLU A 590 10.10 -3.56 6.89
C GLU A 590 10.44 -3.75 5.40
N TYR A 591 10.14 -4.94 4.88
CA TYR A 591 10.31 -5.33 3.47
C TYR A 591 8.95 -5.68 2.86
N LEU A 592 8.73 -5.26 1.61
CA LEU A 592 7.62 -5.65 0.76
C LEU A 592 8.01 -6.93 0.02
N GLY A 593 7.34 -8.03 0.34
CA GLY A 593 7.51 -9.32 -0.29
C GLY A 593 6.58 -9.56 -1.47
N ALA A 594 6.75 -10.72 -2.10
CA ALA A 594 5.85 -11.22 -3.13
C ALA A 594 4.38 -11.17 -2.67
N ARG A 595 3.46 -10.83 -3.57
CA ARG A 595 2.01 -10.77 -3.30
C ARG A 595 1.60 -9.70 -2.28
N GLY A 596 2.46 -8.69 -2.06
CA GLY A 596 2.17 -7.54 -1.20
C GLY A 596 2.31 -7.80 0.30
N ILE A 597 2.83 -8.97 0.69
CA ILE A 597 3.08 -9.28 2.11
C ILE A 597 4.18 -8.37 2.65
N LYS A 598 4.10 -8.03 3.94
CA LYS A 598 5.11 -7.23 4.63
C LYS A 598 5.80 -8.08 5.68
N PHE A 599 7.12 -8.10 5.67
CA PHE A 599 7.90 -8.89 6.64
C PHE A 599 9.10 -8.12 7.17
N ALA A 600 9.60 -8.54 8.32
CA ALA A 600 10.85 -8.05 8.90
C ALA A 600 11.94 -9.12 8.84
N ILE A 601 13.20 -8.73 8.70
CA ILE A 601 14.32 -9.67 8.86
C ILE A 601 14.37 -10.13 10.32
N PHE A 602 14.54 -11.44 10.54
CA PHE A 602 14.65 -12.04 11.88
C PHE A 602 15.84 -11.42 12.65
N PRO A 603 15.68 -11.08 13.94
CA PRO A 603 16.73 -10.39 14.70
C PRO A 603 18.08 -11.12 14.74
N GLY A 604 18.09 -12.44 14.65
CA GLY A 604 19.31 -13.25 14.64
C GLY A 604 20.06 -13.28 13.30
N SER A 605 19.54 -12.66 12.24
CA SER A 605 20.16 -12.58 10.92
C SER A 605 21.20 -11.46 10.86
N VAL A 606 22.29 -11.68 10.11
CA VAL A 606 23.30 -10.67 9.81
C VAL A 606 22.71 -9.46 9.07
N LEU A 607 21.65 -9.68 8.28
CA LEU A 607 20.98 -8.64 7.50
C LEU A 607 20.00 -7.80 8.33
N LYS A 608 19.80 -8.09 9.62
CA LYS A 608 18.92 -7.29 10.48
C LYS A 608 19.36 -5.82 10.55
N LYS A 609 20.67 -5.59 10.61
CA LYS A 609 21.30 -4.26 10.57
C LYS A 609 21.69 -3.84 9.15
N GLY A 610 21.45 -4.70 8.16
CA GLY A 610 21.87 -4.52 6.77
C GLY A 610 21.05 -3.46 6.02
N LYS A 611 21.69 -2.81 5.04
CA LYS A 611 21.06 -1.85 4.13
C LYS A 611 20.65 -2.47 2.78
N ALA A 612 20.60 -3.80 2.68
CA ALA A 612 20.23 -4.49 1.45
C ALA A 612 18.85 -4.04 0.95
N LYS A 613 18.77 -3.57 -0.30
CA LYS A 613 17.49 -3.18 -0.90
C LYS A 613 16.66 -4.40 -1.28
N TRP A 614 17.31 -5.42 -1.86
CA TRP A 614 16.69 -6.67 -2.25
C TRP A 614 17.24 -7.82 -1.41
N VAL A 615 16.34 -8.66 -0.94
CA VAL A 615 16.68 -9.84 -0.14
C VAL A 615 15.90 -11.07 -0.61
N VAL A 616 16.46 -12.24 -0.38
CA VAL A 616 15.77 -13.53 -0.41
C VAL A 616 15.86 -14.17 0.97
N ALA A 617 14.80 -14.85 1.40
CA ALA A 617 14.77 -15.62 2.65
C ALA A 617 14.52 -17.10 2.38
N ALA A 618 15.12 -17.98 3.18
CA ALA A 618 14.82 -19.42 3.11
C ALA A 618 13.35 -19.67 3.50
N GLU A 619 12.87 -18.98 4.53
CA GLU A 619 11.52 -19.15 5.06
C GLU A 619 10.92 -17.81 5.52
N LEU A 620 9.61 -17.67 5.33
CA LEU A 620 8.79 -16.63 5.94
C LEU A 620 7.89 -17.28 6.98
N VAL A 621 8.09 -16.92 8.25
CA VAL A 621 7.39 -17.53 9.39
C VAL A 621 6.74 -16.46 10.24
N GLU A 622 5.45 -16.59 10.48
CA GLU A 622 4.68 -15.72 11.35
C GLU A 622 4.70 -16.24 12.79
N THR A 623 5.18 -15.41 13.70
CA THR A 623 5.11 -15.67 15.16
C THR A 623 4.38 -14.52 15.85
N SER A 624 5.08 -13.49 16.32
CA SER A 624 4.48 -12.22 16.73
C SER A 624 4.28 -11.25 15.56
N LYS A 625 5.12 -11.40 14.53
CA LYS A 625 4.98 -10.78 13.21
C LYS A 625 5.57 -11.71 12.17
N LEU A 626 5.38 -11.39 10.90
CA LEU A 626 6.00 -12.13 9.81
C LEU A 626 7.50 -11.84 9.74
N TYR A 627 8.32 -12.87 9.95
CA TYR A 627 9.77 -12.80 9.91
C TYR A 627 10.37 -13.59 8.75
N ALA A 628 11.31 -12.98 8.06
CA ALA A 628 12.23 -13.66 7.15
C ALA A 628 13.39 -14.29 7.93
N ARG A 629 13.55 -15.60 7.83
CA ARG A 629 14.61 -16.38 8.47
C ARG A 629 15.60 -16.89 7.42
N CYS A 630 16.89 -16.86 7.76
CA CYS A 630 18.00 -17.15 6.85
C CYS A 630 17.91 -16.31 5.57
N ALA A 631 18.40 -15.07 5.64
CA ALA A 631 18.27 -14.09 4.56
C ALA A 631 19.60 -13.82 3.85
N ALA A 632 19.54 -13.46 2.58
CA ALA A 632 20.68 -13.00 1.78
C ALA A 632 20.33 -11.78 0.93
N LYS A 633 21.34 -10.95 0.65
CA LYS A 633 21.24 -9.91 -0.37
C LYS A 633 21.17 -10.56 -1.77
N ILE A 634 20.33 -10.02 -2.64
CA ILE A 634 20.28 -10.44 -4.06
C ILE A 634 20.29 -9.23 -4.99
N GLU A 635 20.63 -9.46 -6.25
CA GLU A 635 20.49 -8.44 -7.30
C GLU A 635 19.22 -8.68 -8.13
N PRO A 636 18.47 -7.62 -8.46
CA PRO A 636 17.20 -7.76 -9.18
C PRO A 636 17.35 -8.33 -10.59
N GLN A 637 18.50 -8.14 -11.26
CA GLN A 637 18.68 -8.66 -12.63
C GLN A 637 18.64 -10.20 -12.69
N TRP A 638 18.97 -10.89 -11.60
CA TRP A 638 18.92 -12.35 -11.52
C TRP A 638 17.47 -12.86 -11.60
N LEU A 639 16.54 -12.10 -11.00
CA LEU A 639 15.14 -12.50 -10.87
C LEU A 639 14.44 -12.61 -12.21
N GLU A 640 14.67 -11.70 -13.14
CA GLU A 640 14.02 -11.72 -14.46
C GLU A 640 14.37 -13.00 -15.24
N ARG A 641 15.65 -13.37 -15.28
CA ARG A 641 16.11 -14.58 -15.98
C ARG A 641 15.56 -15.86 -15.33
N ILE A 642 15.52 -15.90 -14.01
CA ILE A 642 15.13 -17.09 -13.24
C ILE A 642 13.62 -17.29 -13.25
N ALA A 643 12.87 -16.20 -13.09
CA ALA A 643 11.41 -16.24 -13.05
C ALA A 643 10.80 -16.39 -14.45
N ALA A 644 11.46 -15.88 -15.50
CA ALA A 644 11.08 -16.02 -16.91
C ALA A 644 9.56 -15.86 -17.14
N ASN A 645 8.84 -16.95 -17.31
CA ASN A 645 7.39 -16.99 -17.59
C ASN A 645 6.51 -16.44 -16.43
N LEU A 646 7.06 -16.33 -15.23
CA LEU A 646 6.37 -15.78 -14.05
C LEU A 646 6.42 -14.24 -14.01
N CYS A 647 7.29 -13.62 -14.81
CA CYS A 647 7.37 -12.18 -14.94
C CYS A 647 6.23 -11.65 -15.80
N LYS A 648 5.54 -10.60 -15.31
CA LYS A 648 4.58 -9.84 -16.09
C LYS A 648 5.26 -8.61 -16.66
N LYS A 649 5.23 -8.49 -17.98
CA LYS A 649 5.78 -7.38 -18.75
C LYS A 649 4.66 -6.40 -19.09
N HIS A 650 4.90 -5.12 -18.84
CA HIS A 650 3.98 -4.04 -19.17
C HIS A 650 4.72 -3.03 -20.05
N TYR A 651 4.16 -2.77 -21.22
CA TYR A 651 4.70 -1.82 -22.20
C TYR A 651 3.92 -0.51 -22.11
N PHE A 652 4.61 0.62 -22.07
CA PHE A 652 3.99 1.95 -21.98
C PHE A 652 4.82 2.99 -22.73
N ASP A 653 4.14 4.07 -23.13
CA ASP A 653 4.76 5.22 -23.80
C ASP A 653 5.49 4.82 -25.11
N PRO A 654 4.79 4.20 -26.08
CA PRO A 654 5.37 3.89 -27.38
C PRO A 654 5.58 5.20 -28.17
N HIS A 655 6.80 5.45 -28.61
CA HIS A 655 7.18 6.69 -29.30
C HIS A 655 8.26 6.45 -30.34
N TRP A 656 8.35 7.34 -31.32
CA TRP A 656 9.41 7.33 -32.32
C TRP A 656 10.74 7.81 -31.71
N GLU A 657 11.82 7.05 -31.87
CA GLU A 657 13.17 7.48 -31.51
C GLU A 657 13.99 7.80 -32.76
N LYS A 658 14.22 9.10 -33.00
CA LYS A 658 14.88 9.63 -34.21
C LYS A 658 16.26 9.01 -34.47
N LYS A 659 17.07 8.81 -33.42
CA LYS A 659 18.47 8.33 -33.55
C LYS A 659 18.56 6.89 -34.01
N GLN A 660 17.73 6.00 -33.46
CA GLN A 660 17.73 4.58 -33.81
C GLN A 660 16.81 4.28 -35.00
N ALA A 661 16.06 5.28 -35.47
CA ALA A 661 15.09 5.16 -36.55
C ALA A 661 14.10 4.00 -36.34
N GLN A 662 13.58 3.89 -35.12
CA GLN A 662 12.62 2.85 -34.75
C GLN A 662 11.65 3.35 -33.67
N VAL A 663 10.48 2.71 -33.58
CA VAL A 663 9.55 2.95 -32.48
C VAL A 663 10.03 2.19 -31.25
N ILE A 664 10.24 2.92 -30.16
CA ILE A 664 10.61 2.39 -28.86
C ILE A 664 9.40 2.44 -27.93
N VAL A 665 9.29 1.43 -27.07
CA VAL A 665 8.39 1.44 -25.94
C VAL A 665 9.17 1.20 -24.65
N TYR A 666 8.69 1.72 -23.53
CA TYR A 666 9.27 1.39 -22.23
C TYR A 666 8.63 0.13 -21.65
N GLU A 667 9.48 -0.83 -21.31
CA GLU A 667 9.10 -2.07 -20.65
C GLU A 667 9.32 -1.95 -19.13
N ARG A 668 8.26 -2.26 -18.37
CA ARG A 668 8.31 -2.51 -16.93
C ARG A 668 8.10 -3.99 -16.68
N VAL A 669 8.96 -4.60 -15.87
CA VAL A 669 8.88 -6.03 -15.53
C VAL A 669 8.55 -6.18 -14.05
N THR A 670 7.50 -6.92 -13.77
CA THR A 670 7.04 -7.21 -12.40
C THR A 670 7.04 -8.71 -12.12
N LEU A 671 7.34 -9.10 -10.88
CA LEU A 671 7.24 -10.48 -10.39
C LEU A 671 6.46 -10.47 -9.09
N TYR A 672 5.32 -11.17 -9.08
CA TYR A 672 4.41 -11.21 -7.94
C TYR A 672 4.05 -9.84 -7.34
N GLY A 673 3.94 -8.81 -8.18
CA GLY A 673 3.63 -7.44 -7.77
C GLY A 673 4.84 -6.59 -7.38
N LEU A 674 6.05 -7.17 -7.31
CA LEU A 674 7.29 -6.41 -7.12
C LEU A 674 7.85 -5.96 -8.46
N VAL A 675 8.23 -4.68 -8.57
CA VAL A 675 8.85 -4.12 -9.78
C VAL A 675 10.34 -4.48 -9.77
N ILE A 676 10.76 -5.36 -10.69
CA ILE A 676 12.17 -5.76 -10.84
C ILE A 676 12.87 -4.82 -11.83
N VAL A 677 12.20 -4.49 -12.93
CA VAL A 677 12.70 -3.55 -13.95
C VAL A 677 11.70 -2.41 -14.04
N GLN A 678 12.14 -1.20 -13.68
CA GLN A 678 11.28 -0.03 -13.63
C GLN A 678 10.98 0.54 -15.03
N LYS A 679 12.03 0.64 -15.87
CA LYS A 679 11.99 1.25 -17.20
C LYS A 679 13.17 0.73 -18.04
N ARG A 680 12.89 -0.09 -19.06
CA ARG A 680 13.86 -0.55 -20.07
C ARG A 680 13.35 -0.21 -21.48
N PRO A 681 14.09 0.52 -22.31
CA PRO A 681 13.68 0.76 -23.69
C PRO A 681 13.78 -0.55 -24.50
N VAL A 682 12.74 -0.86 -25.26
CA VAL A 682 12.71 -2.04 -26.15
C VAL A 682 12.07 -1.68 -27.49
N HIS A 683 12.48 -2.37 -28.55
CA HIS A 683 11.94 -2.19 -29.89
C HIS A 683 10.46 -2.60 -29.94
N TYR A 684 9.58 -1.65 -30.28
CA TYR A 684 8.14 -1.89 -30.22
C TYR A 684 7.63 -2.76 -31.38
N GLY A 685 8.31 -2.73 -32.53
CA GLY A 685 7.93 -3.49 -33.72
C GLY A 685 7.90 -5.01 -33.51
N SER A 686 8.67 -5.55 -32.56
CA SER A 686 8.62 -6.99 -32.22
C SER A 686 7.50 -7.36 -31.24
N ILE A 687 6.86 -6.36 -30.62
CA ILE A 687 5.82 -6.55 -29.59
C ILE A 687 4.44 -6.27 -30.19
N ASN A 688 4.28 -5.11 -30.82
CA ASN A 688 3.06 -4.73 -31.54
C ASN A 688 3.43 -4.12 -32.90
N PRO A 689 3.60 -4.96 -33.95
CA PRO A 689 4.00 -4.50 -35.27
C PRO A 689 3.03 -3.47 -35.88
N LYS A 690 1.72 -3.64 -35.64
CA LYS A 690 0.67 -2.81 -36.23
C LYS A 690 0.73 -1.37 -35.69
N GLU A 691 0.71 -1.22 -34.38
CA GLU A 691 0.78 0.08 -33.72
C GLU A 691 2.17 0.73 -33.91
N SER A 692 3.24 -0.08 -33.88
CA SER A 692 4.59 0.39 -34.21
C SER A 692 4.68 0.95 -35.63
N ARG A 693 4.01 0.35 -36.61
CA ARG A 693 3.96 0.88 -37.97
C ARG A 693 3.16 2.17 -38.05
N GLU A 694 2.02 2.24 -37.36
CA GLU A 694 1.23 3.47 -37.31
C GLU A 694 2.04 4.65 -36.73
N ILE A 695 2.70 4.44 -35.59
CA ILE A 695 3.58 5.45 -34.97
C ILE A 695 4.75 5.80 -35.89
N PHE A 696 5.34 4.82 -36.57
CA PHE A 696 6.38 5.08 -37.57
C PHE A 696 5.87 6.00 -38.68
N ILE A 697 4.72 5.71 -39.29
CA ILE A 697 4.19 6.55 -40.37
C ILE A 697 3.83 7.95 -39.85
N ARG A 698 3.08 8.04 -38.74
CA ARG A 698 2.64 9.33 -38.19
C ARG A 698 3.81 10.19 -37.72
N SER A 699 4.69 9.67 -36.88
CA SER A 699 5.78 10.48 -36.32
C SER A 699 6.94 10.64 -37.30
N ALA A 700 7.40 9.55 -37.91
CA ALA A 700 8.59 9.60 -38.76
C ALA A 700 8.29 10.24 -40.12
N LEU A 701 7.21 9.83 -40.80
CA LEU A 701 6.96 10.24 -42.18
C LEU A 701 6.01 11.44 -42.31
N VAL A 702 4.90 11.48 -41.55
CA VAL A 702 3.93 12.58 -41.61
C VAL A 702 4.44 13.80 -40.84
N ALA A 703 4.80 13.65 -39.57
CA ALA A 703 5.32 14.74 -38.73
C ALA A 703 6.79 15.12 -39.04
N GLY A 704 7.42 14.50 -40.03
CA GLY A 704 8.74 14.91 -40.51
C GLY A 704 9.92 14.52 -39.61
N GLU A 705 9.74 13.62 -38.63
CA GLU A 705 10.80 13.27 -37.67
C GLU A 705 11.81 12.22 -38.16
N TYR A 706 11.69 11.77 -39.41
CA TYR A 706 12.62 10.85 -40.03
C TYR A 706 13.81 11.55 -40.65
N VAL A 707 15.03 11.09 -40.32
CA VAL A 707 16.26 11.61 -40.94
C VAL A 707 16.63 10.71 -42.12
N THR A 708 16.41 11.19 -43.34
CA THR A 708 16.78 10.49 -44.59
C THR A 708 17.31 11.47 -45.64
N GLN A 709 18.10 10.96 -46.59
CA GLN A 709 18.60 11.70 -47.76
C GLN A 709 17.72 11.45 -49.00
N ALA A 710 16.55 10.84 -48.81
CA ALA A 710 15.65 10.47 -49.90
C ALA A 710 15.02 11.71 -50.56
N PRO A 711 15.09 11.84 -51.90
CA PRO A 711 14.56 13.01 -52.60
C PRO A 711 13.04 13.25 -52.40
N PHE A 712 12.24 12.18 -52.25
CA PHE A 712 10.79 12.31 -52.01
C PHE A 712 10.47 13.05 -50.71
N PHE A 713 11.28 12.82 -49.67
CA PHE A 713 10.98 13.32 -48.32
C PHE A 713 11.19 14.84 -48.24
N ALA A 714 12.28 15.33 -48.82
CA ALA A 714 12.53 16.77 -48.96
C ALA A 714 11.49 17.46 -49.86
N HIS A 715 11.06 16.80 -50.94
CA HIS A 715 9.99 17.31 -51.80
C HIS A 715 8.66 17.44 -51.04
N ASN A 716 8.25 16.39 -50.33
CA ASN A 716 7.00 16.36 -49.57
C ASN A 716 6.98 17.42 -48.47
N GLN A 717 8.09 17.60 -47.73
CA GLN A 717 8.19 18.66 -46.72
C GLN A 717 8.06 20.06 -47.33
N ALA A 718 8.79 20.34 -48.42
CA ALA A 718 8.70 21.63 -49.10
C ALA A 718 7.29 21.92 -49.65
N LEU A 719 6.61 20.90 -50.18
CA LEU A 719 5.24 21.03 -50.68
C LEU A 719 4.22 21.29 -49.56
N ILE A 720 4.38 20.62 -48.40
CA ILE A 720 3.55 20.87 -47.22
C ILE A 720 3.77 22.30 -46.71
N GLU A 721 5.02 22.73 -46.54
CA GLU A 721 5.37 24.09 -46.11
C GLU A 721 4.83 25.17 -47.08
N GLU A 722 4.86 24.92 -48.39
CA GLU A 722 4.29 25.82 -49.40
C GLU A 722 2.76 25.96 -49.24
N ILE A 723 2.07 24.85 -48.98
CA ILE A 723 0.60 24.83 -48.83
C ILE A 723 0.18 25.42 -47.48
N GLU A 724 0.90 25.15 -46.39
CA GLU A 724 0.71 25.80 -45.08
C GLU A 724 0.91 27.32 -45.18
N ALA A 725 1.91 27.78 -45.94
CA ALA A 725 2.12 29.20 -46.20
C ALA A 725 0.94 29.82 -46.98
N LEU A 726 0.30 29.06 -47.88
CA LEU A 726 -0.92 29.46 -48.59
C LEU A 726 -2.16 29.47 -47.67
N GLU A 727 -2.27 28.53 -46.72
CA GLU A 727 -3.33 28.51 -45.69
C GLU A 727 -3.28 29.72 -44.77
N HIS A 728 -2.09 30.03 -44.25
CA HIS A 728 -1.87 31.20 -43.42
C HIS A 728 -2.25 32.51 -44.14
N LYS A 729 -2.05 32.56 -45.47
CA LYS A 729 -2.39 33.71 -46.31
C LYS A 729 -3.89 33.80 -46.65
N ALA A 730 -4.60 32.68 -46.72
CA ALA A 730 -6.01 32.61 -47.13
C ALA A 730 -7.02 32.53 -45.96
N ARG A 731 -6.56 32.36 -44.71
CA ARG A 731 -7.38 32.16 -43.50
C ARG A 731 -8.48 31.10 -43.65
N ARG A 732 -8.09 29.94 -44.16
CA ARG A 732 -8.86 28.71 -44.12
C ARG A 732 -7.89 27.58 -43.76
N GLN A 733 -8.24 26.76 -42.78
CA GLN A 733 -7.55 25.49 -42.43
C GLN A 733 -8.01 24.31 -43.28
N ASP A 734 -8.78 24.59 -44.33
CA ASP A 734 -9.35 23.56 -45.20
C ASP A 734 -8.56 23.44 -46.50
N VAL A 735 -7.39 24.07 -46.65
CA VAL A 735 -6.62 23.97 -47.89
C VAL A 735 -5.73 22.74 -47.81
N LEU A 736 -4.88 22.63 -46.80
CA LEU A 736 -4.08 21.44 -46.53
C LEU A 736 -5.00 20.32 -46.05
N VAL A 737 -4.71 19.12 -46.52
CA VAL A 737 -5.47 17.94 -46.13
C VAL A 737 -4.96 17.42 -44.78
N ASP A 738 -5.89 17.00 -43.91
CA ASP A 738 -5.63 16.48 -42.55
C ASP A 738 -4.46 15.48 -42.53
N GLU A 739 -3.65 15.48 -41.46
CA GLU A 739 -2.57 14.49 -41.23
C GLU A 739 -3.05 13.06 -41.44
N GLN A 740 -4.34 12.81 -41.22
CA GLN A 740 -5.00 11.54 -41.46
C GLN A 740 -5.01 11.11 -42.94
N GLU A 741 -5.11 12.01 -43.91
CA GLU A 741 -5.03 11.64 -45.34
C GLU A 741 -3.57 11.47 -45.79
N ILE A 742 -2.63 12.26 -45.27
CA ILE A 742 -1.19 12.03 -45.50
C ILE A 742 -0.77 10.67 -44.92
N PHE A 743 -1.29 10.35 -43.72
CA PHE A 743 -1.16 9.02 -43.14
C PHE A 743 -1.77 7.96 -44.04
N ALA A 744 -3.00 8.14 -44.54
CA ALA A 744 -3.66 7.17 -45.42
C ALA A 744 -2.90 6.93 -46.73
N PHE A 745 -2.29 7.97 -47.29
CA PHE A 745 -1.40 7.86 -48.46
C PHE A 745 -0.23 6.92 -48.19
N TYR A 746 0.54 7.18 -47.13
CA TYR A 746 1.67 6.32 -46.77
C TYR A 746 1.21 4.92 -46.34
N ASP A 747 0.07 4.81 -45.64
CA ASP A 747 -0.51 3.54 -45.18
C ASP A 747 -0.89 2.62 -46.35
N ALA A 748 -1.44 3.19 -47.43
CA ALA A 748 -1.83 2.43 -48.62
C ALA A 748 -0.63 1.88 -49.41
N ILE A 749 0.54 2.54 -49.33
CA ILE A 749 1.72 2.22 -50.14
C ILE A 749 2.73 1.37 -49.37
N ILE A 750 2.99 1.70 -48.11
CA ILE A 750 4.03 1.06 -47.30
C ILE A 750 3.53 -0.30 -46.81
N PRO A 751 4.24 -1.41 -47.06
CA PRO A 751 3.83 -2.74 -46.62
C PRO A 751 3.67 -2.85 -45.10
N ALA A 752 2.75 -3.74 -44.67
CA ALA A 752 2.41 -3.93 -43.26
C ALA A 752 3.56 -4.43 -42.37
N ASN A 753 4.61 -5.03 -42.95
CA ASN A 753 5.77 -5.56 -42.23
C ASN A 753 6.89 -4.52 -42.00
N ILE A 754 6.73 -3.28 -42.46
CA ILE A 754 7.71 -2.21 -42.27
C ILE A 754 7.40 -1.46 -40.97
N THR A 755 8.26 -1.64 -39.96
CA THR A 755 8.06 -1.05 -38.61
C THR A 755 9.26 -0.21 -38.13
N ASN A 756 10.30 -0.07 -38.96
CA ASN A 756 11.51 0.68 -38.64
C ASN A 756 12.14 1.26 -39.92
N GLY A 757 13.04 2.23 -39.73
CA GLY A 757 13.70 2.96 -40.82
C GLY A 757 14.62 2.07 -41.67
N ALA A 758 15.32 1.10 -41.09
CA ALA A 758 16.19 0.19 -41.85
C ALA A 758 15.39 -0.68 -42.84
N GLY A 759 14.25 -1.21 -42.39
CA GLY A 759 13.30 -1.93 -43.22
C GLY A 759 12.69 -1.03 -44.30
N PHE A 760 12.29 0.20 -43.92
CA PHE A 760 11.74 1.18 -44.84
C PHE A 760 12.71 1.57 -45.95
N GLU A 761 13.96 1.90 -45.64
CA GLU A 761 14.98 2.27 -46.64
C GLU A 761 15.27 1.14 -47.64
N LYS A 762 15.35 -0.10 -47.14
CA LYS A 762 15.58 -1.26 -47.99
C LYS A 762 14.42 -1.48 -48.95
N TRP A 763 13.19 -1.44 -48.43
CA TRP A 763 11.98 -1.59 -49.25
C TRP A 763 11.83 -0.43 -50.24
N ARG A 764 12.01 0.82 -49.79
CA ARG A 764 11.89 2.01 -50.63
C ARG A 764 12.80 1.94 -51.85
N LYS A 765 14.10 1.66 -51.66
CA LYS A 765 15.07 1.54 -52.75
C LYS A 765 14.67 0.49 -53.79
N GLN A 766 13.99 -0.57 -53.38
CA GLN A 766 13.50 -1.61 -54.28
C GLN A 766 12.21 -1.16 -55.00
N ALA A 767 11.29 -0.51 -54.28
CA ALA A 767 10.06 0.02 -54.85
C ALA A 767 10.32 1.16 -55.86
N GLU A 768 11.26 2.06 -55.56
CA GLU A 768 11.67 3.18 -56.41
C GLU A 768 12.34 2.74 -57.73
N GLN A 769 12.83 1.50 -57.83
CA GLN A 769 13.31 0.95 -59.12
C GLN A 769 12.17 0.71 -60.11
N SER A 770 10.96 0.47 -59.61
CA SER A 770 9.77 0.25 -60.43
C SER A 770 9.01 1.55 -60.68
N ASP A 771 8.89 2.40 -59.65
CA ASP A 771 8.27 3.72 -59.74
C ASP A 771 9.02 4.72 -58.84
N ALA A 772 9.80 5.60 -59.48
CA ALA A 772 10.62 6.59 -58.79
C ALA A 772 9.82 7.68 -58.07
N HIS A 773 8.53 7.86 -58.41
CA HIS A 773 7.66 8.88 -57.83
C HIS A 773 6.62 8.33 -56.85
N LEU A 774 6.71 7.04 -56.51
CA LEU A 774 5.75 6.33 -55.67
C LEU A 774 5.39 7.03 -54.34
N LEU A 775 6.36 7.66 -53.68
CA LEU A 775 6.18 8.31 -52.37
C LEU A 775 6.03 9.84 -52.44
N TYR A 776 5.94 10.43 -53.64
CA TYR A 776 5.80 11.87 -53.80
C TYR A 776 4.35 12.30 -53.63
N LEU A 777 4.09 13.20 -52.67
CA LEU A 777 2.78 13.81 -52.49
C LEU A 777 2.49 14.77 -53.64
N GLN A 778 1.24 14.79 -54.11
CA GLN A 778 0.79 15.71 -55.15
C GLN A 778 -0.03 16.84 -54.54
N ARG A 779 0.04 18.03 -55.15
CA ARG A 779 -0.67 19.22 -54.68
C ARG A 779 -2.19 19.00 -54.65
N GLU A 780 -2.75 18.28 -55.61
CA GLU A 780 -4.20 17.98 -55.64
C GLU A 780 -4.64 17.09 -54.46
N LEU A 781 -3.79 16.17 -54.01
CA LEU A 781 -4.02 15.32 -52.83
C LEU A 781 -3.92 16.12 -51.52
N LEU A 782 -3.30 17.30 -51.57
CA LEU A 782 -3.09 18.21 -50.45
C LEU A 782 -4.00 19.46 -50.52
N MET A 783 -4.98 19.53 -51.44
CA MET A 783 -5.89 20.68 -51.62
C MET A 783 -7.39 20.32 -51.69
N ARG A 784 -8.25 20.83 -50.79
CA ARG A 784 -9.73 20.68 -50.91
C ARG A 784 -10.34 21.77 -51.81
N HIS A 785 -11.01 21.37 -52.90
CA HIS A 785 -11.68 22.28 -53.83
C HIS A 785 -13.09 22.69 -53.34
N GLN A 786 -13.26 23.90 -52.77
CA GLN A 786 -14.44 24.77 -52.95
C GLN A 786 -14.42 26.02 -52.04
N ALA A 787 -14.47 27.21 -52.66
CA ALA A 787 -15.22 28.42 -52.31
C ALA A 787 -14.39 29.71 -52.42
N GLY A 788 -14.75 30.55 -53.40
CA GLY A 788 -14.30 31.92 -53.54
C GLY A 788 -15.19 32.91 -52.79
N HIS A 789 -14.60 34.09 -52.52
CA HIS A 789 -15.15 35.30 -51.90
C HIS A 789 -15.04 35.42 -50.37
N ILE A 790 -13.89 35.90 -49.89
CA ILE A 790 -13.76 36.62 -48.62
C ILE A 790 -12.98 37.91 -48.92
N THR A 791 -13.57 39.08 -48.64
CA THR A 791 -12.97 40.41 -48.85
C THR A 791 -12.23 40.92 -47.60
N GLU A 792 -11.14 41.67 -47.78
CA GLU A 792 -10.32 42.32 -46.72
C GLU A 792 -11.16 43.09 -45.66
N VAL A 793 -12.35 43.56 -46.02
CA VAL A 793 -13.28 44.30 -45.14
C VAL A 793 -13.74 43.48 -43.93
N GLN A 794 -13.82 42.14 -44.03
CA GLN A 794 -14.27 41.31 -42.92
C GLN A 794 -13.20 41.08 -41.85
N PHE A 795 -11.93 41.31 -42.20
CA PHE A 795 -10.77 40.86 -41.43
C PHE A 795 -9.62 41.89 -41.48
N PRO A 796 -9.83 43.10 -40.92
CA PRO A 796 -8.91 44.22 -41.06
C PRO A 796 -7.54 43.96 -40.42
N GLU A 797 -6.47 44.56 -40.96
CA GLU A 797 -5.11 44.44 -40.41
C GLU A 797 -4.89 45.29 -39.16
N THR A 798 -5.75 46.28 -38.90
CA THR A 798 -5.64 47.20 -37.77
C THR A 798 -6.98 47.49 -37.12
N MET A 799 -6.95 47.86 -35.84
CA MET A 799 -8.07 48.37 -35.04
C MET A 799 -7.74 49.78 -34.58
N MET A 800 -8.70 50.71 -34.68
CA MET A 800 -8.54 52.10 -34.22
C MET A 800 -9.25 52.29 -32.88
N LEU A 801 -8.55 52.84 -31.88
CA LEU A 801 -9.11 53.22 -30.58
C LEU A 801 -9.84 54.58 -30.67
N PRO A 802 -10.78 54.90 -29.76
CA PRO A 802 -11.51 56.17 -29.77
C PRO A 802 -10.64 57.43 -29.63
N ASP A 803 -9.44 57.29 -29.05
CA ASP A 803 -8.46 58.38 -28.92
C ASP A 803 -7.59 58.58 -30.18
N GLY A 804 -7.84 57.80 -31.23
CA GLY A 804 -7.13 57.86 -32.51
C GLY A 804 -5.94 56.93 -32.62
N SER A 805 -5.59 56.18 -31.57
CA SER A 805 -4.49 55.20 -31.62
C SER A 805 -4.82 54.01 -32.53
N VAL A 806 -3.83 53.49 -33.26
CA VAL A 806 -4.00 52.36 -34.20
C VAL A 806 -3.22 51.15 -33.69
N LEU A 807 -3.89 50.00 -33.56
CA LEU A 807 -3.34 48.74 -33.07
C LEU A 807 -3.35 47.66 -34.16
N PRO A 808 -2.24 46.94 -34.41
CA PRO A 808 -2.20 45.86 -35.39
C PRO A 808 -2.94 44.61 -34.91
N LEU A 809 -3.63 43.95 -35.84
CA LEU A 809 -4.37 42.70 -35.64
C LEU A 809 -3.69 41.56 -36.41
N THR A 810 -3.55 40.42 -35.74
CA THR A 810 -3.05 39.16 -36.31
C THR A 810 -4.08 38.07 -36.09
N TYR A 811 -4.14 37.08 -36.98
CA TYR A 811 -5.22 36.10 -36.96
C TYR A 811 -4.67 34.72 -37.21
N ARG A 812 -5.20 33.74 -36.47
CA ARG A 812 -4.85 32.34 -36.60
C ARG A 812 -6.14 31.53 -36.47
N PHE A 813 -6.36 30.58 -37.37
CA PHE A 813 -7.46 29.64 -37.28
C PHE A 813 -6.82 28.30 -36.97
N ASP A 814 -6.96 27.83 -35.72
CA ASP A 814 -6.35 26.61 -35.20
C ASP A 814 -7.09 26.09 -33.95
N PRO A 815 -8.25 25.41 -34.12
CA PRO A 815 -9.12 24.95 -33.04
C PRO A 815 -8.38 24.18 -31.94
N GLY A 816 -8.33 24.77 -30.75
CA GLY A 816 -7.65 24.20 -29.58
C GLY A 816 -6.25 24.77 -29.33
N HIS A 817 -5.67 25.50 -30.28
CA HIS A 817 -4.43 26.25 -30.08
C HIS A 817 -4.69 27.56 -29.32
N VAL A 818 -3.78 27.93 -28.43
CA VAL A 818 -3.92 29.12 -27.55
C VAL A 818 -4.07 30.45 -28.29
N LEU A 819 -3.61 30.51 -29.54
CA LEU A 819 -3.65 31.69 -30.43
C LEU A 819 -4.86 31.73 -31.39
N ASP A 820 -5.76 30.75 -31.34
CA ASP A 820 -6.91 30.65 -32.24
C ASP A 820 -7.85 31.88 -32.18
N GLY A 821 -8.32 32.38 -33.31
CA GLY A 821 -9.07 33.62 -33.44
C GLY A 821 -8.21 34.85 -33.75
N VAL A 822 -8.56 36.00 -33.15
CA VAL A 822 -7.91 37.30 -33.40
C VAL A 822 -7.02 37.71 -32.23
N THR A 823 -5.79 38.15 -32.53
CA THR A 823 -4.82 38.68 -31.58
C THR A 823 -4.52 40.15 -31.88
N VAL A 824 -4.79 41.05 -30.92
CA VAL A 824 -4.39 42.47 -30.97
C VAL A 824 -3.01 42.65 -30.33
N SER A 825 -2.11 43.33 -31.02
CA SER A 825 -0.78 43.65 -30.50
C SER A 825 -0.76 45.08 -29.94
N VAL A 826 -0.37 45.21 -28.67
CA VAL A 826 -0.57 46.41 -27.85
C VAL A 826 0.79 46.86 -27.30
N PRO A 827 1.29 48.05 -27.67
CA PRO A 827 2.45 48.64 -27.01
C PRO A 827 2.19 48.81 -25.52
N LEU A 828 3.17 48.45 -24.68
CA LEU A 828 3.04 48.47 -23.22
C LEU A 828 2.47 49.78 -22.64
N PRO A 829 2.83 50.99 -23.12
CA PRO A 829 2.26 52.25 -22.60
C PRO A 829 0.75 52.40 -22.82
N LEU A 830 0.17 51.69 -23.79
CA LEU A 830 -1.27 51.75 -24.12
C LEU A 830 -2.09 50.68 -23.39
N LEU A 831 -1.46 49.75 -22.68
CA LEU A 831 -2.12 48.62 -22.02
C LEU A 831 -3.20 49.06 -21.01
N ASN A 832 -2.90 50.07 -20.19
CA ASN A 832 -3.84 50.58 -19.17
C ASN A 832 -4.96 51.44 -19.75
N ARG A 833 -4.94 51.73 -21.06
CA ARG A 833 -5.96 52.54 -21.75
C ARG A 833 -6.98 51.70 -22.52
N LEU A 834 -6.74 50.39 -22.67
CA LEU A 834 -7.68 49.48 -23.31
C LEU A 834 -8.93 49.30 -22.47
N ASP A 835 -10.09 49.30 -23.14
CA ASP A 835 -11.38 48.99 -22.53
C ASP A 835 -11.88 47.64 -23.05
N THR A 836 -12.23 46.75 -22.11
CA THR A 836 -12.90 45.47 -22.36
C THR A 836 -14.11 45.59 -23.30
N LYS A 837 -14.89 46.68 -23.21
CA LYS A 837 -16.09 46.90 -24.05
C LYS A 837 -15.77 46.97 -25.54
N GLN A 838 -14.61 47.52 -25.90
CA GLN A 838 -14.20 47.66 -27.30
C GLN A 838 -13.71 46.34 -27.88
N LEU A 839 -12.95 45.58 -27.09
CA LEU A 839 -12.42 44.28 -27.49
C LEU A 839 -13.52 43.21 -27.61
N ASP A 840 -14.65 43.39 -26.93
CA ASP A 840 -15.76 42.44 -26.92
C ASP A 840 -16.46 42.30 -28.29
N TYR A 841 -16.45 43.35 -29.13
CA TYR A 841 -17.04 43.30 -30.48
C TYR A 841 -16.16 42.60 -31.53
N LEU A 842 -14.94 42.20 -31.20
CA LEU A 842 -13.99 41.56 -32.11
C LEU A 842 -13.83 42.32 -33.45
N VAL A 843 -13.97 41.60 -34.57
CA VAL A 843 -13.88 42.10 -35.95
C VAL A 843 -15.11 41.65 -36.75
N PRO A 844 -15.43 42.29 -37.88
CA PRO A 844 -16.65 41.99 -38.64
C PRO A 844 -16.80 40.52 -39.06
N GLY A 845 -15.70 39.82 -39.31
CA GLY A 845 -15.68 38.41 -39.69
C GLY A 845 -16.03 37.43 -38.56
N LEU A 846 -15.85 37.81 -37.29
CA LEU A 846 -16.09 36.93 -36.12
C LEU A 846 -17.30 37.35 -35.28
N ILE A 847 -17.72 38.61 -35.36
CA ILE A 847 -18.80 39.15 -34.51
C ILE A 847 -20.13 38.44 -34.73
N ARG A 848 -20.44 38.03 -35.97
CA ARG A 848 -21.66 37.28 -36.30
C ARG A 848 -21.72 35.94 -35.57
N GLU A 849 -20.60 35.22 -35.51
CA GLU A 849 -20.50 33.94 -34.82
C GLU A 849 -20.63 34.14 -33.30
N LYS A 850 -19.97 35.17 -32.75
CA LYS A 850 -20.06 35.53 -31.33
C LYS A 850 -21.49 35.87 -30.89
N ILE A 851 -22.21 36.69 -31.66
CA ILE A 851 -23.62 37.01 -31.38
C ILE A 851 -24.49 35.74 -31.48
N THR A 852 -24.25 34.90 -32.49
CA THR A 852 -24.98 33.63 -32.64
C THR A 852 -24.78 32.72 -31.42
N TRP A 853 -23.57 32.66 -30.89
CA TRP A 853 -23.27 31.92 -29.66
C TRP A 853 -24.04 32.49 -28.47
N TYR A 854 -23.98 33.81 -28.26
CA TYR A 854 -24.71 34.49 -27.20
C TYR A 854 -26.23 34.19 -27.24
N LEU A 855 -26.87 34.31 -28.42
CA LEU A 855 -28.30 34.02 -28.55
C LEU A 855 -28.64 32.53 -28.36
N LYS A 856 -27.72 31.61 -28.69
CA LYS A 856 -27.89 30.18 -28.43
C LYS A 856 -27.78 29.83 -26.95
N ALA A 857 -26.92 30.53 -26.21
CA ALA A 857 -26.68 30.34 -24.78
C ALA A 857 -27.86 30.80 -23.90
N LEU A 858 -28.75 31.65 -24.42
CA LEU A 858 -29.94 32.08 -23.71
C LEU A 858 -30.86 30.89 -23.33
N PRO A 859 -31.53 30.94 -22.16
CA PRO A 859 -32.50 29.93 -21.75
C PRO A 859 -33.55 29.67 -22.83
N LYS A 860 -33.97 28.40 -22.95
CA LYS A 860 -34.90 27.93 -23.98
C LYS A 860 -36.18 28.78 -24.11
N GLN A 861 -36.65 29.35 -23.00
CA GLN A 861 -37.85 30.21 -22.94
C GLN A 861 -37.64 31.54 -23.69
N ILE A 862 -36.48 32.19 -23.55
CA ILE A 862 -36.13 33.44 -24.25
C ILE A 862 -35.71 33.14 -25.68
N ARG A 863 -34.86 32.12 -25.88
CA ARG A 863 -34.33 31.74 -27.19
C ARG A 863 -35.43 31.42 -28.21
N ARG A 864 -36.51 30.75 -27.79
CA ARG A 864 -37.65 30.38 -28.66
C ARG A 864 -38.30 31.59 -29.35
N ILE A 865 -38.28 32.75 -28.70
CA ILE A 865 -38.91 33.99 -29.19
C ILE A 865 -37.98 34.71 -30.18
N LEU A 866 -36.69 34.39 -30.17
CA LEU A 866 -35.66 34.95 -31.04
C LEU A 866 -35.38 34.08 -32.28
N VAL A 867 -36.09 32.96 -32.46
CA VAL A 867 -36.02 32.09 -33.65
C VAL A 867 -36.86 32.70 -34.78
N PRO A 868 -36.35 32.80 -36.03
CA PRO A 868 -35.07 32.27 -36.52
C PRO A 868 -33.84 33.05 -36.02
N LEU A 869 -32.87 32.35 -35.43
CA LEU A 869 -31.65 32.98 -34.90
C LEU A 869 -30.84 33.74 -35.97
N PRO A 870 -30.66 33.23 -37.21
CA PRO A 870 -29.93 33.97 -38.24
C PRO A 870 -30.54 35.33 -38.57
N GLU A 871 -31.87 35.45 -38.53
CA GLU A 871 -32.59 36.72 -38.75
C GLU A 871 -32.43 37.66 -37.56
N SER A 872 -32.44 37.13 -36.33
CA SER A 872 -32.16 37.92 -35.13
C SER A 872 -30.72 38.43 -35.06
N VAL A 873 -29.74 37.63 -35.48
CA VAL A 873 -28.33 38.05 -35.58
C VAL A 873 -28.16 39.12 -36.66
N THR A 874 -28.76 38.92 -37.83
CA THR A 874 -28.72 39.91 -38.93
C THR A 874 -29.39 41.21 -38.51
N GLY A 875 -30.58 41.14 -37.91
CA GLY A 875 -31.30 42.31 -37.40
C GLY A 875 -30.54 43.07 -36.31
N PHE A 876 -29.76 42.40 -35.45
CA PHE A 876 -28.88 43.08 -34.49
C PHE A 876 -27.75 43.85 -35.20
N LEU A 877 -27.11 43.23 -36.19
CA LEU A 877 -26.02 43.83 -36.95
C LEU A 877 -26.50 45.03 -37.78
N ASP A 878 -27.69 44.96 -38.36
CA ASP A 878 -28.28 46.05 -39.16
C ASP A 878 -28.73 47.26 -38.31
N LEU A 879 -29.08 47.02 -37.04
CA LEU A 879 -29.53 48.05 -36.09
C LEU A 879 -28.39 48.70 -35.28
N GLN A 880 -27.13 48.32 -35.54
CA GLN A 880 -26.00 48.79 -34.74
C GLN A 880 -25.79 50.32 -34.89
N THR A 881 -26.26 51.09 -33.91
CA THR A 881 -26.03 52.54 -33.84
C THR A 881 -24.68 52.85 -33.20
N ARG A 882 -24.10 54.03 -33.49
CA ARG A 882 -22.89 54.54 -32.77
C ARG A 882 -23.07 54.54 -31.24
N ALA A 883 -24.30 54.65 -30.75
CA ALA A 883 -24.62 54.59 -29.33
C ALA A 883 -24.45 53.18 -28.73
N TRP A 884 -24.59 52.12 -29.51
CA TRP A 884 -24.43 50.73 -29.04
C TRP A 884 -22.96 50.31 -28.98
N GLN A 885 -22.11 50.88 -29.84
CA GLN A 885 -20.65 50.67 -29.80
C GLN A 885 -19.97 51.25 -28.55
N GLN A 886 -20.68 52.05 -27.74
CA GLN A 886 -20.20 52.58 -26.45
C GLN A 886 -20.64 51.72 -25.24
N MET A 887 -21.39 50.64 -25.47
CA MET A 887 -21.89 49.71 -24.46
C MET A 887 -21.23 48.34 -24.63
N SER A 888 -21.25 47.49 -23.62
CA SER A 888 -20.78 46.10 -23.80
C SER A 888 -21.67 45.36 -24.82
N LEU A 889 -21.15 44.32 -25.48
CA LEU A 889 -21.94 43.56 -26.46
C LEU A 889 -23.19 42.94 -25.81
N GLN A 890 -23.06 42.51 -24.55
CA GLN A 890 -24.17 42.01 -23.74
C GLN A 890 -25.25 43.07 -23.50
N GLU A 891 -24.86 44.28 -23.06
CA GLU A 891 -25.81 45.39 -22.83
C GLU A 891 -26.54 45.78 -24.13
N ALA A 892 -25.82 45.79 -25.26
CA ALA A 892 -26.41 46.04 -26.57
C ALA A 892 -27.41 44.95 -26.97
N LEU A 893 -27.09 43.67 -26.71
CA LEU A 893 -27.98 42.54 -26.97
C LEU A 893 -29.21 42.55 -26.06
N GLU A 894 -29.07 42.90 -24.77
CA GLU A 894 -30.20 43.05 -23.85
C GLU A 894 -31.18 44.12 -24.34
N LYS A 895 -30.67 45.29 -24.74
CA LYS A 895 -31.49 46.36 -25.33
C LYS A 895 -32.17 45.92 -26.61
N PHE A 896 -31.45 45.22 -27.49
CA PHE A 896 -32.01 44.68 -28.73
C PHE A 896 -33.14 43.67 -28.45
N ILE A 897 -32.96 42.77 -27.48
CA ILE A 897 -33.97 41.77 -27.09
C ILE A 897 -35.21 42.45 -26.50
N VAL A 898 -35.03 43.44 -25.60
CA VAL A 898 -36.13 44.24 -25.06
C VAL A 898 -36.89 44.97 -26.17
N GLN A 899 -36.17 45.59 -27.10
CA GLN A 899 -36.78 46.33 -28.22
C GLN A 899 -37.55 45.41 -29.17
N LYS A 900 -37.06 44.18 -29.40
CA LYS A 900 -37.67 43.20 -30.30
C LYS A 900 -38.81 42.39 -29.66
N THR A 901 -38.78 42.16 -28.34
CA THR A 901 -39.66 41.18 -27.68
C THR A 901 -40.37 41.68 -26.42
N SER A 902 -40.09 42.90 -25.96
CA SER A 902 -40.56 43.50 -24.69
C SER A 902 -40.14 42.74 -23.42
N LEU A 903 -39.28 41.72 -23.53
CA LEU A 903 -38.75 40.94 -22.41
C LEU A 903 -37.41 41.51 -21.94
N THR A 904 -37.32 41.77 -20.65
CA THR A 904 -36.05 42.07 -19.98
C THR A 904 -35.27 40.79 -19.71
N VAL A 905 -34.01 40.77 -20.14
CA VAL A 905 -33.06 39.69 -19.86
C VAL A 905 -32.18 40.15 -18.69
N PRO A 906 -32.30 39.58 -17.49
CA PRO A 906 -31.40 39.91 -16.38
C PRO A 906 -29.95 39.57 -16.73
N ALA A 907 -28.99 40.38 -16.31
CA ALA A 907 -27.56 40.16 -16.58
C ALA A 907 -27.06 38.76 -16.16
N GLU A 908 -27.64 38.19 -15.10
CA GLU A 908 -27.35 36.84 -14.60
C GLU A 908 -27.72 35.71 -15.58
N THR A 909 -28.48 36.00 -16.64
CA THR A 909 -28.96 35.03 -17.63
C THR A 909 -27.88 34.64 -18.64
N TRP A 910 -26.87 35.49 -18.80
CA TRP A 910 -25.76 35.28 -19.71
C TRP A 910 -24.70 34.43 -19.03
N HIS A 911 -24.87 33.10 -19.07
CA HIS A 911 -23.85 32.16 -18.62
C HIS A 911 -22.76 32.04 -19.69
N ILE A 912 -21.65 32.78 -19.54
CA ILE A 912 -20.52 32.82 -20.49
C ILE A 912 -19.52 31.66 -20.25
N THR A 913 -19.82 30.74 -19.33
CA THR A 913 -19.05 29.51 -19.16
C THR A 913 -19.08 28.73 -20.47
N ASP A 914 -17.90 28.34 -20.97
CA ASP A 914 -17.68 27.56 -22.20
C ASP A 914 -17.75 28.33 -23.54
N MET A 915 -17.56 29.66 -23.56
CA MET A 915 -17.35 30.37 -24.83
C MET A 915 -16.06 29.85 -25.51
N PRO A 916 -16.11 29.41 -26.78
CA PRO A 916 -14.91 29.03 -27.53
C PRO A 916 -13.86 30.14 -27.52
N ALA A 917 -12.60 29.77 -27.30
CA ALA A 917 -11.51 30.73 -27.13
C ALA A 917 -11.39 31.71 -28.29
N HIS A 918 -11.62 31.28 -29.53
CA HIS A 918 -11.54 32.12 -30.74
C HIS A 918 -12.59 33.24 -30.82
N LEU A 919 -13.64 33.17 -30.00
CA LEU A 919 -14.65 34.24 -29.85
C LEU A 919 -14.28 35.27 -28.75
N LEU A 920 -13.07 35.18 -28.21
CA LEU A 920 -12.48 36.15 -27.29
C LEU A 920 -11.24 36.77 -27.93
N MET A 921 -11.08 38.09 -27.80
CA MET A 921 -9.89 38.79 -28.29
C MET A 921 -8.66 38.31 -27.49
N ASN A 922 -7.61 37.91 -28.20
CA ASN A 922 -6.33 37.63 -27.58
C ASN A 922 -5.47 38.91 -27.59
N ILE A 923 -4.83 39.24 -26.47
CA ILE A 923 -4.09 40.50 -26.32
C ILE A 923 -2.62 40.17 -26.12
N ARG A 924 -1.77 40.64 -27.03
CA ARG A 924 -0.31 40.51 -26.97
C ARG A 924 0.29 41.87 -26.60
N VAL A 925 1.01 41.95 -25.49
CA VAL A 925 1.65 43.18 -25.03
C VAL A 925 3.11 43.22 -25.49
N LEU A 926 3.52 44.31 -26.14
CA LEU A 926 4.86 44.50 -26.71
C LEU A 926 5.65 45.57 -25.97
N ASP A 927 6.97 45.41 -25.86
CA ASP A 927 7.88 46.46 -25.40
C ASP A 927 8.29 47.44 -26.52
N ASP A 928 9.14 48.43 -26.18
CA ASP A 928 9.64 49.44 -27.14
C ASP A 928 10.54 48.83 -28.25
N ALA A 929 11.04 47.61 -28.08
CA ALA A 929 11.82 46.87 -29.08
C ALA A 929 10.96 45.93 -29.95
N GLY A 930 9.64 45.89 -29.71
CA GLY A 930 8.70 45.01 -30.40
C GLY A 930 8.72 43.56 -29.90
N GLN A 931 9.34 43.27 -28.75
CA GLN A 931 9.32 41.94 -28.13
C GLN A 931 8.05 41.73 -27.31
N GLU A 932 7.53 40.50 -27.32
CA GLU A 932 6.37 40.10 -26.52
C GLU A 932 6.73 40.02 -25.03
N LEU A 933 6.02 40.79 -24.21
CA LEU A 933 6.17 40.80 -22.75
C LEU A 933 5.22 39.82 -22.06
N ALA A 934 3.96 39.77 -22.52
CA ALA A 934 2.95 38.82 -22.06
C ALA A 934 1.80 38.75 -23.07
N MET A 935 1.01 37.69 -22.98
CA MET A 935 -0.16 37.48 -23.81
C MET A 935 -1.26 36.77 -23.01
N SER A 936 -2.48 37.28 -23.08
CA SER A 936 -3.66 36.68 -22.44
C SER A 936 -4.93 37.15 -23.16
N ARG A 937 -6.01 36.40 -23.00
CA ARG A 937 -7.37 36.81 -23.41
C ARG A 937 -8.09 37.59 -22.31
N ASN A 938 -7.48 37.71 -21.13
CA ASN A 938 -7.99 38.48 -20.01
C ASN A 938 -7.22 39.80 -19.89
N LEU A 939 -7.85 40.90 -20.30
CA LEU A 939 -7.26 42.24 -20.22
C LEU A 939 -6.92 42.63 -18.76
N ALA A 940 -7.79 42.28 -17.81
CA ALA A 940 -7.59 42.62 -16.41
C ALA A 940 -6.35 41.91 -15.84
N GLU A 941 -6.12 40.65 -16.21
CA GLU A 941 -4.92 39.90 -15.83
C GLU A 941 -3.64 40.57 -16.35
N LEU A 942 -3.62 40.99 -17.62
CA LEU A 942 -2.47 41.69 -18.21
C LEU A 942 -2.23 43.05 -17.55
N GLN A 943 -3.29 43.81 -17.26
CA GLN A 943 -3.19 45.08 -16.54
C GLN A 943 -2.68 44.89 -15.11
N THR A 944 -3.09 43.82 -14.41
CA THR A 944 -2.53 43.46 -13.10
C THR A 944 -1.04 43.11 -13.20
N GLN A 945 -0.65 42.31 -14.20
CA GLN A 945 0.72 41.80 -14.35
C GLN A 945 1.70 42.90 -14.80
N LEU A 946 1.34 43.63 -15.84
CA LEU A 946 2.22 44.57 -16.54
C LEU A 946 1.84 46.04 -16.34
N GLY A 947 0.69 46.35 -15.73
CA GLY A 947 0.20 47.72 -15.59
C GLY A 947 1.11 48.63 -14.76
N LYS A 948 1.82 48.10 -13.75
CA LYS A 948 2.85 48.87 -13.02
C LYS A 948 4.07 49.17 -13.88
N ALA A 949 4.48 48.25 -14.74
CA ALA A 949 5.58 48.46 -15.69
C ALA A 949 5.17 49.44 -16.79
N ALA A 950 3.93 49.34 -17.28
CA ALA A 950 3.33 50.30 -18.21
C ALA A 950 3.32 51.72 -17.61
N GLN A 951 2.92 51.86 -16.34
CA GLN A 951 2.93 53.13 -15.63
C GLN A 951 4.35 53.67 -15.38
N MET A 952 5.31 52.82 -14.97
CA MET A 952 6.70 53.25 -14.80
C MET A 952 7.35 53.66 -16.12
N ILE A 953 7.06 52.92 -17.20
CA ILE A 953 7.55 53.25 -18.53
C ILE A 953 6.90 54.53 -19.00
N PHE A 954 5.58 54.74 -18.82
CA PHE A 954 4.86 55.98 -19.12
C PHE A 954 5.53 57.23 -18.52
N VAL A 955 6.09 57.10 -17.31
CA VAL A 955 6.75 58.20 -16.56
C VAL A 955 8.26 58.34 -16.89
N LYS A 956 8.91 57.35 -17.51
CA LYS A 956 10.35 57.43 -17.83
C LYS A 956 10.64 58.55 -18.85
N ARG A 957 11.49 59.51 -18.45
CA ARG A 957 11.92 60.66 -19.24
C ARG A 957 12.76 60.22 -20.44
N ASP A 958 12.34 60.60 -21.65
CA ASP A 958 13.27 60.66 -22.77
C ASP A 958 14.20 61.87 -22.57
N ALA A 959 15.51 61.64 -22.67
CA ALA A 959 16.51 62.68 -22.56
C ALA A 959 16.45 63.59 -23.80
N GLY A 960 15.56 64.58 -23.79
CA GLY A 960 15.48 65.55 -24.89
C GLY A 960 14.21 66.41 -25.04
N THR A 961 13.19 66.28 -24.19
CA THR A 961 11.97 67.13 -24.28
C THR A 961 11.72 67.91 -22.99
N ASP A 962 11.64 69.24 -23.14
CA ASP A 962 11.45 70.25 -22.09
C ASP A 962 10.14 70.09 -21.27
N ASP A 963 10.28 70.39 -19.98
CA ASP A 963 9.32 70.66 -18.89
C ASP A 963 7.79 70.44 -19.10
N ILE A 964 7.23 69.47 -18.37
CA ILE A 964 5.80 69.46 -17.96
C ILE A 964 5.61 70.18 -16.59
N GLY A 965 6.68 70.42 -15.82
CA GLY A 965 6.71 71.34 -14.65
C GLY A 965 5.83 71.02 -13.43
N ILE A 966 5.03 69.95 -13.43
CA ILE A 966 3.97 69.73 -12.42
C ILE A 966 4.35 68.82 -11.23
N GLU A 967 5.41 68.01 -11.35
CA GLU A 967 5.83 67.10 -10.27
C GLU A 967 6.61 67.86 -9.18
N ARG A 968 6.27 67.64 -7.91
CA ARG A 968 6.91 68.31 -6.75
C ARG A 968 7.04 67.37 -5.56
N ASP A 969 8.14 67.42 -4.84
CA ASP A 969 8.39 66.62 -3.62
C ASP A 969 8.30 67.46 -2.34
N ALA A 970 8.30 66.79 -1.18
CA ALA A 970 8.42 67.40 0.15
C ALA A 970 7.32 68.41 0.52
N ILE A 971 6.08 68.14 0.14
CA ILE A 971 4.91 69.00 0.39
C ILE A 971 4.36 68.73 1.80
N THR A 972 4.38 69.75 2.67
CA THR A 972 3.83 69.65 4.04
C THR A 972 2.57 70.49 4.26
N GLN A 973 2.25 71.38 3.31
CA GLN A 973 1.08 72.26 3.30
C GLN A 973 0.66 72.53 1.84
N TRP A 974 -0.57 73.01 1.62
CA TRP A 974 -1.06 73.29 0.28
C TRP A 974 -0.46 74.61 -0.27
N ASP A 975 0.72 74.56 -0.90
CA ASP A 975 1.49 75.72 -1.36
C ASP A 975 1.94 75.65 -2.84
N PHE A 976 1.28 74.83 -3.65
CA PHE A 976 1.65 74.53 -5.03
C PHE A 976 0.61 74.97 -6.08
N GLY A 977 -0.39 75.75 -5.67
CA GLY A 977 -1.47 76.22 -6.54
C GLY A 977 -2.56 75.19 -6.79
N ASP A 978 -3.27 75.33 -7.91
CA ASP A 978 -4.36 74.44 -8.32
C ASP A 978 -3.80 73.23 -9.07
N LEU A 979 -4.29 72.03 -8.73
CA LEU A 979 -3.88 70.79 -9.37
C LEU A 979 -4.85 70.46 -10.53
N PRO A 980 -4.44 70.57 -11.81
CA PRO A 980 -5.30 70.25 -12.95
C PRO A 980 -5.73 68.79 -12.96
N VAL A 981 -6.86 68.48 -13.60
CA VAL A 981 -7.38 67.10 -13.68
C VAL A 981 -6.57 66.24 -14.65
N GLU A 982 -6.13 66.82 -15.77
CA GLU A 982 -5.35 66.14 -16.81
C GLU A 982 -4.36 67.09 -17.47
N VAL A 983 -3.27 66.54 -18.00
CA VAL A 983 -2.16 67.25 -18.65
C VAL A 983 -1.78 66.53 -19.95
N PRO A 984 -1.93 67.15 -21.13
CA PRO A 984 -1.52 66.57 -22.40
C PRO A 984 0.00 66.68 -22.60
N PHE A 985 0.64 65.64 -23.15
CA PHE A 985 2.05 65.62 -23.56
C PHE A 985 2.29 64.70 -24.78
N LYS A 986 3.51 64.68 -25.35
CA LYS A 986 3.85 63.82 -26.51
C LYS A 986 5.03 62.91 -26.18
N ARG A 987 5.02 61.68 -26.69
CA ARG A 987 6.15 60.73 -26.61
C ARG A 987 6.29 59.91 -27.88
N ASN A 988 7.51 59.79 -28.41
CA ASN A 988 7.78 59.11 -29.69
C ASN A 988 6.84 59.53 -30.84
N GLY A 989 6.45 60.80 -30.89
CA GLY A 989 5.52 61.34 -31.89
C GLY A 989 4.03 61.07 -31.64
N GLN A 990 3.66 60.28 -30.62
CA GLN A 990 2.28 60.01 -30.24
C GLN A 990 1.76 60.99 -29.16
N PRO A 991 0.54 61.54 -29.29
CA PRO A 991 -0.10 62.34 -28.24
C PRO A 991 -0.57 61.45 -27.07
N LEU A 992 -0.26 61.85 -25.84
CA LEU A 992 -0.62 61.19 -24.59
C LEU A 992 -1.23 62.19 -23.59
N THR A 993 -1.99 61.69 -22.61
CA THR A 993 -2.60 62.49 -21.54
C THR A 993 -2.24 61.87 -20.19
N GLY A 994 -1.74 62.65 -19.24
CA GLY A 994 -1.44 62.21 -17.88
C GLY A 994 -2.30 62.92 -16.81
N TYR A 995 -2.46 62.30 -15.65
CA TYR A 995 -3.34 62.75 -14.55
C TYR A 995 -2.52 63.01 -13.28
N PRO A 996 -2.35 64.26 -12.83
CA PRO A 996 -1.52 64.56 -11.66
C PRO A 996 -2.28 64.33 -10.35
N ALA A 997 -1.57 63.78 -9.35
CA ALA A 997 -2.13 63.51 -8.02
C ALA A 997 -1.10 63.66 -6.90
N LEU A 998 -1.59 63.99 -5.71
CA LEU A 998 -0.80 63.96 -4.47
C LEU A 998 -0.58 62.51 -4.02
N ILE A 999 0.63 62.15 -3.64
CA ILE A 999 1.01 60.84 -3.10
C ILE A 999 1.53 60.99 -1.67
N ASP A 1000 1.36 59.96 -0.84
CA ASP A 1000 1.93 59.89 0.51
C ASP A 1000 3.41 59.46 0.46
N LYS A 1001 4.30 60.23 1.13
CA LYS A 1001 5.74 59.94 1.30
C LYS A 1001 6.11 59.78 2.78
N THR A 1002 5.18 59.31 3.61
CA THR A 1002 5.33 59.05 5.05
C THR A 1002 5.48 60.31 5.91
N ASP A 1003 6.46 61.17 5.62
CA ASP A 1003 6.69 62.41 6.40
C ASP A 1003 6.13 63.66 5.71
N ASN A 1004 5.82 63.56 4.42
CA ASN A 1004 5.30 64.64 3.57
C ASN A 1004 4.45 64.04 2.43
N ALA A 1005 3.84 64.89 1.60
CA ALA A 1005 3.19 64.52 0.35
C ALA A 1005 4.04 64.93 -0.86
N ALA A 1006 3.74 64.42 -2.05
CA ALA A 1006 4.39 64.80 -3.31
C ALA A 1006 3.40 64.76 -4.48
N ILE A 1007 3.63 65.49 -5.57
CA ILE A 1007 2.82 65.42 -6.80
C ILE A 1007 3.52 64.51 -7.81
N ARG A 1008 2.77 63.57 -8.41
CA ARG A 1008 3.22 62.70 -9.51
C ARG A 1008 2.17 62.58 -10.61
N LEU A 1009 2.63 62.31 -11.83
CA LEU A 1009 1.77 62.10 -13.00
C LEU A 1009 1.44 60.60 -13.18
N PHE A 1010 0.17 60.30 -13.43
CA PHE A 1010 -0.34 58.94 -13.66
C PHE A 1010 -0.90 58.80 -15.08
N ASP A 1011 -0.91 57.58 -15.59
CA ASP A 1011 -1.41 57.20 -16.93
C ASP A 1011 -2.94 57.03 -16.98
N THR A 1012 -3.59 56.85 -15.83
CA THR A 1012 -5.05 56.72 -15.70
C THR A 1012 -5.60 57.60 -14.57
N GLN A 1013 -6.82 58.11 -14.76
CA GLN A 1013 -7.51 58.94 -13.78
C GLN A 1013 -7.76 58.18 -12.46
N GLN A 1014 -8.10 56.90 -12.52
CA GLN A 1014 -8.40 56.08 -11.34
C GLN A 1014 -7.18 55.87 -10.43
N ALA A 1015 -6.01 55.64 -11.02
CA ALA A 1015 -4.75 55.54 -10.26
C ALA A 1015 -4.38 56.87 -9.61
N ALA A 1016 -4.58 57.97 -10.34
CA ALA A 1016 -4.39 59.32 -9.83
C ALA A 1016 -5.33 59.60 -8.64
N ASP A 1017 -6.64 59.32 -8.76
CA ASP A 1017 -7.61 59.59 -7.70
C ASP A 1017 -7.35 58.74 -6.44
N SER A 1018 -6.94 57.48 -6.61
CA SER A 1018 -6.55 56.59 -5.49
C SER A 1018 -5.33 57.12 -4.74
N ALA A 1019 -4.31 57.55 -5.49
CA ALA A 1019 -3.11 58.14 -4.91
C ALA A 1019 -3.44 59.48 -4.22
N MET A 1020 -4.23 60.33 -4.88
CA MET A 1020 -4.71 61.62 -4.41
C MET A 1020 -5.37 61.52 -3.04
N ARG A 1021 -6.19 60.48 -2.82
CA ARG A 1021 -6.84 60.22 -1.52
C ARG A 1021 -5.82 60.06 -0.39
N LEU A 1022 -4.75 59.29 -0.62
CA LEU A 1022 -3.70 59.05 0.36
C LEU A 1022 -2.83 60.28 0.59
N GLY A 1023 -2.48 61.02 -0.47
CA GLY A 1023 -1.72 62.26 -0.36
C GLY A 1023 -2.49 63.36 0.40
N VAL A 1024 -3.79 63.50 0.15
CA VAL A 1024 -4.66 64.44 0.89
C VAL A 1024 -4.76 64.05 2.36
N ARG A 1025 -4.93 62.75 2.67
CA ARG A 1025 -4.91 62.24 4.07
C ARG A 1025 -3.65 62.68 4.81
N ARG A 1026 -2.48 62.50 4.19
CA ARG A 1026 -1.19 62.89 4.77
C ARG A 1026 -1.15 64.39 5.10
N LEU A 1027 -1.55 65.24 4.15
CA LEU A 1027 -1.61 66.69 4.38
C LEU A 1027 -2.61 67.08 5.48
N LEU A 1028 -3.77 66.41 5.55
CA LEU A 1028 -4.74 66.63 6.63
C LEU A 1028 -4.19 66.22 8.00
N CYS A 1029 -3.48 65.09 8.10
CA CYS A 1029 -2.80 64.67 9.33
C CYS A 1029 -1.74 65.68 9.78
N LEU A 1030 -0.98 66.25 8.84
CA LEU A 1030 0.01 67.30 9.14
C LEU A 1030 -0.66 68.60 9.60
N THR A 1031 -1.80 68.95 8.99
CA THR A 1031 -2.57 70.16 9.31
C THR A 1031 -3.29 70.07 10.67
N LEU A 1032 -3.82 68.90 11.03
CA LEU A 1032 -4.60 68.66 12.26
C LEU A 1032 -3.78 68.01 13.38
N LYS A 1033 -2.45 68.13 13.32
CA LYS A 1033 -1.50 67.45 14.21
C LYS A 1033 -1.79 67.67 15.70
N ASP A 1034 -2.20 68.87 16.10
CA ASP A 1034 -2.47 69.19 17.50
C ASP A 1034 -3.77 68.55 18.02
N GLN A 1035 -4.82 68.52 17.19
CA GLN A 1035 -6.08 67.86 17.53
C GLN A 1035 -5.90 66.35 17.64
N LEU A 1036 -5.12 65.74 16.73
CA LEU A 1036 -4.79 64.31 16.78
C LEU A 1036 -3.97 63.95 18.03
N LYS A 1037 -2.99 64.78 18.42
CA LYS A 1037 -2.23 64.62 19.67
C LYS A 1037 -3.10 64.70 20.92
N GLN A 1038 -4.14 65.54 20.93
CA GLN A 1038 -5.09 65.63 22.06
C GLN A 1038 -5.92 64.35 22.21
N ILE A 1039 -6.42 63.81 21.09
CA ILE A 1039 -7.16 62.53 21.08
C ILE A 1039 -6.26 61.39 21.54
N GLU A 1040 -5.01 61.32 21.04
CA GLU A 1040 -4.04 60.32 21.44
C GLU A 1040 -3.77 60.27 22.95
N LYS A 1041 -3.78 61.43 23.62
CA LYS A 1041 -3.56 61.53 25.07
C LYS A 1041 -4.76 61.05 25.89
N ASN A 1042 -5.98 61.09 25.36
CA ASN A 1042 -7.21 60.78 26.10
C ASN A 1042 -8.21 60.00 25.26
N LEU A 1043 -7.90 58.73 24.97
CA LEU A 1043 -8.80 57.81 24.27
C LEU A 1043 -9.81 57.18 25.27
N PRO A 1044 -11.11 57.50 25.17
CA PRO A 1044 -12.12 56.94 26.07
C PRO A 1044 -12.26 55.43 25.87
N GLY A 1045 -12.44 54.69 26.96
CA GLY A 1045 -12.64 53.23 26.94
C GLY A 1045 -11.40 52.38 26.62
N LEU A 1046 -10.26 52.98 26.26
CA LEU A 1046 -9.07 52.22 25.86
C LEU A 1046 -8.51 51.33 27.00
N LYS A 1047 -8.45 51.83 28.23
CA LYS A 1047 -7.89 51.08 29.38
C LYS A 1047 -8.65 49.78 29.64
N GLN A 1048 -9.98 49.83 29.68
CA GLN A 1048 -10.82 48.67 29.94
C GLN A 1048 -10.77 47.68 28.76
N ALA A 1049 -10.84 48.17 27.52
CA ALA A 1049 -10.73 47.32 26.34
C ALA A 1049 -9.35 46.64 26.24
N SER A 1050 -8.28 47.33 26.63
CA SER A 1050 -6.91 46.78 26.66
C SER A 1050 -6.80 45.59 27.62
N VAL A 1051 -7.50 45.62 28.76
CA VAL A 1051 -7.54 44.49 29.69
C VAL A 1051 -8.37 43.34 29.11
N GLN A 1052 -9.54 43.65 28.53
CA GLN A 1052 -10.45 42.65 27.98
C GLN A 1052 -9.91 41.94 26.74
N LEU A 1053 -9.06 42.60 25.94
CA LEU A 1053 -8.51 42.04 24.69
C LEU A 1053 -7.03 41.63 24.80
N VAL A 1054 -6.46 41.65 26.00
CA VAL A 1054 -5.02 41.42 26.24
C VAL A 1054 -4.51 40.08 25.71
N THR A 1055 -5.38 39.06 25.66
CA THR A 1055 -5.03 37.73 25.14
C THR A 1055 -4.86 37.68 23.62
N ARG A 1056 -5.23 38.75 22.89
CA ARG A 1056 -5.17 38.83 21.42
C ARG A 1056 -4.36 40.01 20.91
N ILE A 1057 -4.42 41.16 21.57
CA ILE A 1057 -3.79 42.38 21.08
C ILE A 1057 -3.11 43.09 22.25
N ASN A 1058 -1.83 43.45 22.04
CA ASN A 1058 -1.09 44.26 23.01
C ASN A 1058 -1.76 45.64 23.15
N PRO A 1059 -1.94 46.17 24.37
CA PRO A 1059 -2.46 47.52 24.60
C PRO A 1059 -1.87 48.62 23.70
N GLY A 1060 -0.57 48.55 23.37
CA GLY A 1060 0.10 49.51 22.48
C GLY A 1060 -0.43 49.44 21.04
N ASP A 1061 -0.57 48.24 20.49
CA ASP A 1061 -1.07 48.01 19.14
C ASP A 1061 -2.56 48.36 19.03
N LEU A 1062 -3.35 48.06 20.08
CA LEU A 1062 -4.77 48.43 20.15
C LEU A 1062 -4.94 49.96 20.18
N LYS A 1063 -4.06 50.67 20.90
CA LYS A 1063 -4.04 52.14 20.90
C LYS A 1063 -3.79 52.69 19.50
N GLN A 1064 -2.76 52.17 18.82
CA GLN A 1064 -2.41 52.63 17.47
C GLN A 1064 -3.51 52.31 16.46
N ASP A 1065 -4.06 51.09 16.50
CA ASP A 1065 -5.15 50.67 15.63
C ASP A 1065 -6.42 51.52 15.82
N MET A 1066 -6.75 51.86 17.06
CA MET A 1066 -7.85 52.78 17.38
C MET A 1066 -7.59 54.19 16.82
N LEU A 1067 -6.35 54.68 16.83
CA LEU A 1067 -6.00 55.98 16.27
C LEU A 1067 -6.08 55.98 14.74
N ASP A 1068 -5.52 54.97 14.08
CA ASP A 1068 -5.57 54.83 12.62
C ASP A 1068 -7.03 54.72 12.15
N ALA A 1069 -7.84 53.96 12.88
CA ALA A 1069 -9.28 53.84 12.68
C ALA A 1069 -10.05 55.17 12.80
N ILE A 1070 -9.66 56.04 13.74
CA ILE A 1070 -10.26 57.37 13.92
C ILE A 1070 -9.82 58.29 12.78
N VAL A 1071 -8.53 58.28 12.44
CA VAL A 1071 -7.94 59.12 11.38
C VAL A 1071 -8.60 58.81 10.05
N ASP A 1072 -8.70 57.55 9.66
CA ASP A 1072 -9.28 57.19 8.35
C ASP A 1072 -10.74 57.59 8.23
N ARG A 1073 -11.52 57.38 9.30
CA ARG A 1073 -12.96 57.65 9.29
C ARG A 1073 -13.29 59.14 9.42
N ALA A 1074 -12.47 59.91 10.14
CA ALA A 1074 -12.71 61.34 10.33
C ALA A 1074 -12.16 62.18 9.17
N LEU A 1075 -11.02 61.80 8.58
CA LEU A 1075 -10.33 62.61 7.56
C LEU A 1075 -10.74 62.29 6.11
N LEU A 1076 -11.15 61.05 5.83
CA LEU A 1076 -11.42 60.57 4.46
C LEU A 1076 -12.84 60.03 4.32
N HIS A 1077 -13.84 60.82 4.73
CA HIS A 1077 -15.24 60.47 4.46
C HIS A 1077 -15.54 60.46 2.93
N ASP A 1078 -16.80 60.32 2.51
CA ASP A 1078 -17.22 60.42 1.10
C ASP A 1078 -17.18 61.86 0.54
N ASP A 1079 -16.34 62.73 1.10
CA ASP A 1079 -16.15 64.09 0.61
C ASP A 1079 -15.30 64.04 -0.69
N PRO A 1080 -15.60 64.89 -1.69
CA PRO A 1080 -14.79 65.00 -2.90
C PRO A 1080 -13.35 65.46 -2.56
N LEU A 1081 -12.36 64.87 -3.25
CA LEU A 1081 -10.95 65.16 -2.99
C LEU A 1081 -10.60 66.60 -3.43
N PRO A 1082 -9.95 67.39 -2.57
CA PRO A 1082 -9.59 68.76 -2.88
C PRO A 1082 -8.52 68.80 -3.96
N ARG A 1083 -8.71 69.60 -5.01
CA ARG A 1083 -7.71 69.94 -6.03
C ARG A 1083 -7.29 71.41 -5.98
N THR A 1084 -7.91 72.22 -5.11
CA THR A 1084 -7.55 73.62 -4.84
C THR A 1084 -7.29 73.87 -3.35
N ALA A 1085 -6.59 74.96 -3.04
CA ALA A 1085 -6.30 75.36 -1.66
C ALA A 1085 -7.59 75.62 -0.83
N ALA A 1086 -8.61 76.20 -1.47
CA ALA A 1086 -9.90 76.50 -0.83
C ALA A 1086 -10.67 75.22 -0.46
N GLU A 1087 -10.69 74.24 -1.37
CA GLU A 1087 -11.30 72.93 -1.12
C GLU A 1087 -10.60 72.18 0.01
N PHE A 1088 -9.26 72.23 0.06
CA PHE A 1088 -8.48 71.59 1.12
C PHE A 1088 -8.77 72.21 2.49
N ALA A 1089 -8.86 73.54 2.58
CA ALA A 1089 -9.22 74.24 3.82
C ALA A 1089 -10.63 73.85 4.30
N ALA A 1090 -11.61 73.79 3.39
CA ALA A 1090 -12.97 73.35 3.71
C ALA A 1090 -13.01 71.89 4.19
N HIS A 1091 -12.22 71.02 3.57
CA HIS A 1091 -12.11 69.62 3.97
C HIS A 1091 -11.47 69.47 5.36
N SER A 1092 -10.40 70.21 5.65
CA SER A 1092 -9.74 70.26 6.96
C SER A 1092 -10.70 70.68 8.08
N GLN A 1093 -11.57 71.66 7.84
CA GLN A 1093 -12.56 72.10 8.83
C GLN A 1093 -13.64 71.04 9.10
N ARG A 1094 -14.14 70.34 8.08
CA ARG A 1094 -15.10 69.23 8.25
C ARG A 1094 -14.47 68.04 8.97
N ALA A 1095 -13.22 67.71 8.62
CA ALA A 1095 -12.47 66.67 9.31
C ALA A 1095 -12.29 66.99 10.80
N LYS A 1096 -11.97 68.25 11.13
CA LYS A 1096 -11.84 68.73 12.51
C LYS A 1096 -13.12 68.60 13.33
N SER A 1097 -14.29 68.87 12.74
CA SER A 1097 -15.58 68.75 13.44
C SER A 1097 -16.03 67.30 13.65
N ARG A 1098 -15.67 66.37 12.76
CA ARG A 1098 -16.02 64.93 12.84
C ARG A 1098 -15.20 64.16 13.87
N LEU A 1099 -13.96 64.58 14.15
CA LEU A 1099 -13.02 63.87 15.01
C LEU A 1099 -13.59 63.45 16.39
N PRO A 1100 -14.29 64.31 17.16
CA PRO A 1100 -14.85 63.93 18.46
C PRO A 1100 -15.97 62.88 18.36
N GLU A 1101 -16.86 63.02 17.38
CA GLU A 1101 -18.00 62.11 17.19
C GLU A 1101 -17.56 60.70 16.79
N VAL A 1102 -16.60 60.60 15.86
CA VAL A 1102 -16.00 59.34 15.43
C VAL A 1102 -15.27 58.65 16.59
N THR A 1103 -14.52 59.42 17.38
CA THR A 1103 -13.81 58.90 18.56
C THR A 1103 -14.78 58.29 19.58
N ALA A 1104 -15.88 58.99 19.89
CA ALA A 1104 -16.89 58.51 20.83
C ALA A 1104 -17.64 57.26 20.33
N ALA A 1105 -17.97 57.21 19.03
CA ALA A 1105 -18.63 56.06 18.42
C ALA A 1105 -17.75 54.80 18.44
N LEU A 1106 -16.47 54.93 18.08
CA LEU A 1106 -15.52 53.82 18.08
C LEU A 1106 -15.25 53.31 19.50
N ALA A 1107 -15.13 54.21 20.48
CA ALA A 1107 -14.93 53.83 21.89
C ALA A 1107 -16.09 53.00 22.45
N ARG A 1108 -17.35 53.39 22.17
CA ARG A 1108 -18.53 52.62 22.58
C ARG A 1108 -18.56 51.22 21.96
N LEU A 1109 -18.22 51.12 20.68
CA LEU A 1109 -18.20 49.84 19.97
C LEU A 1109 -17.08 48.93 20.52
N LEU A 1110 -15.90 49.48 20.76
CA LEU A 1110 -14.77 48.73 21.34
C LEU A 1110 -15.10 48.16 22.73
N GLN A 1111 -15.83 48.91 23.55
CA GLN A 1111 -16.33 48.43 24.85
C GLN A 1111 -17.28 47.24 24.71
N GLN A 1112 -18.23 47.31 23.77
CA GLN A 1112 -19.17 46.21 23.51
C GLN A 1112 -18.45 44.96 23.00
N ILE A 1113 -17.47 45.13 22.11
CA ILE A 1113 -16.65 44.02 21.60
C ILE A 1113 -15.86 43.37 22.75
N GLY A 1114 -15.23 44.17 23.60
CA GLY A 1114 -14.47 43.69 24.75
C GLY A 1114 -15.31 42.90 25.77
N SER A 1115 -16.53 43.35 26.06
CA SER A 1115 -17.44 42.63 26.97
C SER A 1115 -17.91 41.30 26.40
N GLU A 1116 -18.34 41.26 25.13
CA GLU A 1116 -18.82 40.02 24.50
C GLU A 1116 -17.68 39.03 24.30
N TYR A 1117 -16.47 39.52 24.00
CA TYR A 1117 -15.27 38.66 23.89
C TYR A 1117 -14.95 37.92 25.20
N GLN A 1118 -15.01 38.62 26.34
CA GLN A 1118 -14.76 37.99 27.64
C GLN A 1118 -15.82 36.93 27.97
N LEU A 1119 -17.10 37.19 27.66
CA LEU A 1119 -18.17 36.21 27.84
C LEU A 1119 -17.94 34.93 27.00
N VAL A 1120 -17.45 35.07 25.77
CA VAL A 1120 -17.08 33.91 24.94
C VAL A 1120 -15.93 33.14 25.58
N LEU A 1121 -14.87 33.80 26.06
CA LEU A 1121 -13.73 33.12 26.69
C LEU A 1121 -14.13 32.34 27.95
N GLU A 1122 -14.99 32.91 28.81
CA GLU A 1122 -15.50 32.25 30.01
C GLU A 1122 -16.26 30.94 29.66
N ARG A 1123 -17.13 31.00 28.64
CA ARG A 1123 -17.87 29.83 28.15
C ARG A 1123 -16.98 28.82 27.42
N LEU A 1124 -15.93 29.28 26.74
CA LEU A 1124 -14.98 28.44 26.02
C LEU A 1124 -14.06 27.68 26.99
N ALA A 1125 -13.73 28.28 28.13
CA ALA A 1125 -12.97 27.62 29.20
C ALA A 1125 -13.76 26.48 29.87
N SER A 1126 -15.10 26.61 29.97
CA SER A 1126 -15.97 25.64 30.66
C SER A 1126 -16.42 24.46 29.79
N THR A 1127 -16.34 24.54 28.46
CA THR A 1127 -16.68 23.40 27.59
C THR A 1127 -15.61 22.29 27.62
N ARG A 1128 -16.01 21.03 27.44
CA ARG A 1128 -15.09 19.86 27.31
C ARG A 1128 -14.92 19.38 25.86
N ASN A 1129 -15.54 20.05 24.89
CA ASN A 1129 -15.51 19.65 23.49
C ASN A 1129 -14.34 20.33 22.76
N ASP A 1130 -13.22 19.62 22.59
CA ASP A 1130 -11.99 20.16 22.01
C ASP A 1130 -12.14 20.58 20.54
N ARG A 1131 -13.02 19.91 19.77
CA ARG A 1131 -13.33 20.29 18.39
C ARG A 1131 -13.96 21.69 18.33
N VAL A 1132 -15.02 21.93 19.10
CA VAL A 1132 -15.71 23.22 19.12
C VAL A 1132 -14.81 24.32 19.71
N LYS A 1133 -13.97 24.00 20.70
CA LYS A 1133 -12.95 24.92 21.20
C LYS A 1133 -12.00 25.37 20.09
N SER A 1134 -11.48 24.42 19.30
CA SER A 1134 -10.58 24.73 18.19
C SER A 1134 -11.26 25.60 17.13
N GLU A 1135 -12.48 25.25 16.72
CA GLU A 1135 -13.24 26.00 15.71
C GLU A 1135 -13.53 27.45 16.14
N LEU A 1136 -13.96 27.66 17.39
CA LEU A 1136 -14.26 28.99 17.90
C LEU A 1136 -12.98 29.81 18.15
N ASN A 1137 -11.89 29.18 18.58
CA ASN A 1137 -10.60 29.87 18.68
C ASN A 1137 -10.10 30.36 17.32
N GLU A 1138 -10.22 29.54 16.27
CA GLU A 1138 -9.87 29.94 14.90
C GLU A 1138 -10.79 31.07 14.39
N GLN A 1139 -12.09 31.02 14.68
CA GLN A 1139 -13.02 32.09 14.34
C GLN A 1139 -12.67 33.41 15.06
N LEU A 1140 -12.36 33.35 16.36
CA LEU A 1140 -11.96 34.51 17.15
C LEU A 1140 -10.69 35.17 16.60
N GLU A 1141 -9.71 34.37 16.16
CA GLU A 1141 -8.47 34.87 15.53
C GLU A 1141 -8.71 35.67 14.25
N LYS A 1142 -9.79 35.35 13.52
CA LYS A 1142 -10.13 36.04 12.27
C LYS A 1142 -11.05 37.23 12.45
N LEU A 1143 -11.67 37.39 13.63
CA LEU A 1143 -12.44 38.59 13.96
C LEU A 1143 -11.58 39.58 14.75
N ILE A 1144 -10.90 39.13 15.79
CA ILE A 1144 -10.10 39.99 16.68
C ILE A 1144 -8.62 39.69 16.46
N TYR A 1145 -8.00 40.48 15.59
CA TYR A 1145 -6.59 40.40 15.23
C TYR A 1145 -5.92 41.79 15.32
N PRO A 1146 -4.58 41.89 15.38
CA PRO A 1146 -3.89 43.18 15.38
C PRO A 1146 -4.23 44.02 14.14
N GLY A 1147 -4.90 45.16 14.34
CA GLY A 1147 -5.34 46.04 13.24
C GLY A 1147 -6.84 45.93 12.88
N PHE A 1148 -7.65 45.16 13.61
CA PHE A 1148 -9.04 44.91 13.22
C PHE A 1148 -9.93 46.17 13.22
N LEU A 1149 -9.61 47.21 14.01
CA LEU A 1149 -10.41 48.43 14.06
C LEU A 1149 -10.19 49.30 12.81
N SER A 1150 -8.96 49.41 12.34
CA SER A 1150 -8.61 50.19 11.14
C SER A 1150 -8.90 49.43 9.85
N LYS A 1151 -8.62 48.13 9.81
CA LYS A 1151 -8.74 47.30 8.59
C LYS A 1151 -10.14 46.80 8.28
N THR A 1152 -11.05 46.78 9.26
CA THR A 1152 -12.43 46.32 9.03
C THR A 1152 -13.34 47.49 8.67
N ALA A 1153 -14.09 47.35 7.57
CA ALA A 1153 -15.10 48.32 7.16
C ALA A 1153 -16.09 48.60 8.31
N TRP A 1154 -16.47 49.86 8.50
CA TRP A 1154 -17.27 50.30 9.64
C TRP A 1154 -18.58 49.52 9.80
N GLN A 1155 -19.30 49.31 8.70
CA GLN A 1155 -20.57 48.56 8.69
C GLN A 1155 -20.41 47.12 9.18
N ARG A 1156 -19.27 46.47 8.90
CA ARG A 1156 -18.95 45.11 9.35
C ARG A 1156 -18.47 45.08 10.78
N LEU A 1157 -17.63 46.05 11.17
CA LEU A 1157 -17.13 46.18 12.53
C LEU A 1157 -18.26 46.36 13.55
N GLN A 1158 -19.33 47.10 13.19
CA GLN A 1158 -20.54 47.25 14.01
C GLN A 1158 -21.25 45.92 14.30
N GLN A 1159 -21.02 44.87 13.52
CA GLN A 1159 -21.64 43.55 13.69
C GLN A 1159 -20.85 42.62 14.64
N PHE A 1160 -19.63 42.98 15.03
CA PHE A 1160 -18.76 42.11 15.84
C PHE A 1160 -19.40 41.71 17.18
N PRO A 1161 -20.05 42.60 17.94
CA PRO A 1161 -20.77 42.20 19.15
C PRO A 1161 -21.83 41.12 18.88
N ARG A 1162 -22.56 41.21 17.74
CA ARG A 1162 -23.57 40.20 17.36
C ARG A 1162 -22.92 38.85 17.06
N TYR A 1163 -21.80 38.83 16.34
CA TYR A 1163 -21.08 37.58 16.03
C TYR A 1163 -20.52 36.91 17.28
N LEU A 1164 -19.91 37.67 18.19
CA LEU A 1164 -19.39 37.16 19.46
C LEU A 1164 -20.53 36.60 20.33
N LYS A 1165 -21.66 37.31 20.43
CA LYS A 1165 -22.85 36.82 21.12
C LYS A 1165 -23.39 35.52 20.51
N GLY A 1166 -23.32 35.37 19.20
CA GLY A 1166 -23.67 34.13 18.50
C GLY A 1166 -22.78 32.95 18.91
N MET A 1167 -21.47 33.17 19.09
CA MET A 1167 -20.56 32.14 19.60
C MET A 1167 -20.88 31.75 21.05
N ALA A 1168 -21.17 32.73 21.90
CA ALA A 1168 -21.58 32.48 23.28
C ALA A 1168 -22.85 31.62 23.34
N LEU A 1169 -23.85 31.90 22.50
CA LEU A 1169 -25.08 31.11 22.40
C LEU A 1169 -24.85 29.70 21.85
N ARG A 1170 -23.94 29.52 20.88
CA ARG A 1170 -23.52 28.19 20.41
C ARG A 1170 -22.97 27.34 21.56
N LEU A 1171 -22.06 27.91 22.34
CA LEU A 1171 -21.46 27.23 23.51
C LEU A 1171 -22.48 26.88 24.59
N GLU A 1172 -23.49 27.73 24.80
CA GLU A 1172 -24.58 27.50 25.75
C GLU A 1172 -25.51 26.36 25.31
N LYS A 1173 -25.83 26.26 24.02
CA LYS A 1173 -26.71 25.24 23.47
C LYS A 1173 -26.02 23.91 23.18
N LEU A 1174 -24.68 23.91 23.08
CA LEU A 1174 -23.88 22.73 22.74
C LEU A 1174 -24.15 21.50 23.62
N PRO A 1175 -24.24 21.59 24.97
CA PRO A 1175 -24.49 20.42 25.81
C PRO A 1175 -25.86 19.77 25.57
N ALA A 1176 -26.85 20.55 25.15
CA ALA A 1176 -28.21 20.07 24.95
C ALA A 1176 -28.40 19.29 23.64
N ASN A 1177 -27.61 19.58 22.60
CA ASN A 1177 -27.72 18.90 21.30
C ASN A 1177 -26.40 18.92 20.50
N PRO A 1178 -25.41 18.08 20.89
CA PRO A 1178 -24.11 18.04 20.24
C PRO A 1178 -24.16 17.54 18.79
N GLU A 1179 -25.09 16.64 18.45
CA GLU A 1179 -25.25 16.13 17.09
C GLU A 1179 -25.71 17.21 16.11
N ARG A 1180 -26.62 18.11 16.54
CA ARG A 1180 -27.04 19.25 15.72
C ARG A 1180 -25.89 20.23 15.47
N ASP A 1181 -25.05 20.46 16.47
CA ASP A 1181 -23.84 21.28 16.30
C ASP A 1181 -22.90 20.68 15.25
N GLU A 1182 -22.69 19.35 15.30
CA GLU A 1182 -21.83 18.65 14.35
C GLU A 1182 -22.36 18.74 12.91
N ARG A 1183 -23.67 18.53 12.70
CA ARG A 1183 -24.30 18.70 11.36
C ARG A 1183 -24.15 20.12 10.84
N ASN A 1184 -24.46 21.12 11.66
CA ASN A 1184 -24.34 22.53 11.27
C ASN A 1184 -22.88 22.93 10.98
N SER A 1185 -21.92 22.41 11.75
CA SER A 1185 -20.49 22.66 11.51
C SER A 1185 -20.01 22.02 10.20
N ALA A 1186 -20.52 20.83 9.86
CA ALA A 1186 -20.21 20.16 8.60
C ALA A 1186 -20.67 20.95 7.35
N GLU A 1187 -21.68 21.81 7.46
CA GLU A 1187 -22.10 22.71 6.37
C GLU A 1187 -21.15 23.91 6.19
N ILE A 1188 -20.51 24.40 7.26
CA ILE A 1188 -19.65 25.59 7.23
C ILE A 1188 -18.21 25.23 6.86
N MET A 1189 -17.68 24.11 7.38
CA MET A 1189 -16.27 23.75 7.25
C MET A 1189 -15.75 23.67 5.80
N PRO A 1190 -16.50 23.12 4.82
CA PRO A 1190 -16.07 23.13 3.42
C PRO A 1190 -15.92 24.55 2.86
N LEU A 1191 -16.89 25.43 3.12
CA LEU A 1191 -16.88 26.83 2.66
C LEU A 1191 -15.73 27.62 3.31
N TRP A 1192 -15.50 27.39 4.60
CA TRP A 1192 -14.41 28.02 5.34
C TRP A 1192 -13.03 27.57 4.84
N ARG A 1193 -12.85 26.27 4.56
CA ARG A 1193 -11.60 25.75 3.97
C ARG A 1193 -11.37 26.28 2.57
N GLN A 1194 -12.42 26.39 1.74
CA GLN A 1194 -12.33 27.00 0.41
C GLN A 1194 -11.81 28.44 0.48
N TYR A 1195 -12.41 29.25 1.36
CA TYR A 1195 -11.94 30.61 1.63
C TYR A 1195 -10.46 30.65 2.04
N MET A 1196 -10.08 29.85 3.04
CA MET A 1196 -8.71 29.82 3.56
C MET A 1196 -7.68 29.40 2.51
N GLN A 1197 -7.97 28.36 1.72
CA GLN A 1197 -7.08 27.91 0.63
C GLN A 1197 -6.92 28.96 -0.47
N HIS A 1198 -7.98 29.71 -0.78
CA HIS A 1198 -7.91 30.80 -1.76
C HIS A 1198 -7.05 31.95 -1.23
N CYS A 1199 -7.22 32.34 0.04
CA CYS A 1199 -6.37 33.34 0.67
C CYS A 1199 -4.88 32.92 0.70
N GLU A 1200 -4.57 31.64 0.97
CA GLU A 1200 -3.19 31.12 0.95
C GLU A 1200 -2.58 31.12 -0.46
N LYS A 1201 -3.35 30.73 -1.48
CA LYS A 1201 -2.88 30.71 -2.89
C LYS A 1201 -2.61 32.10 -3.44
N HIS A 1202 -3.39 33.10 -3.02
CA HIS A 1202 -3.33 34.45 -3.56
C HIS A 1202 -2.66 35.47 -2.61
N GLN A 1203 -1.91 35.00 -1.60
CA GLN A 1203 -1.23 35.83 -0.59
C GLN A 1203 -0.25 36.89 -1.15
N LYS A 1204 0.18 36.76 -2.41
CA LYS A 1204 1.09 37.72 -3.10
C LYS A 1204 0.37 38.70 -4.03
N ILE A 1205 -0.92 38.55 -4.26
CA ILE A 1205 -1.72 39.38 -5.17
C ILE A 1205 -2.45 40.42 -4.32
N SER A 1206 -1.97 41.66 -4.35
CA SER A 1206 -2.58 42.79 -3.63
C SER A 1206 -3.79 43.35 -4.39
N HIS A 1207 -4.75 42.51 -4.76
CA HIS A 1207 -6.06 42.94 -5.25
C HIS A 1207 -7.11 42.64 -4.18
N GLN A 1208 -7.81 43.69 -3.71
CA GLN A 1208 -9.04 43.54 -2.95
C GLN A 1208 -10.12 43.02 -3.91
N ASN A 1209 -10.54 41.77 -3.73
CA ASN A 1209 -11.72 41.22 -4.40
C ASN A 1209 -12.92 41.43 -3.46
N ASP A 1210 -13.78 42.39 -3.78
CA ASP A 1210 -14.93 42.76 -2.96
C ASP A 1210 -15.91 41.58 -2.77
N ASN A 1211 -16.03 40.68 -3.75
CA ASN A 1211 -16.85 39.47 -3.65
C ASN A 1211 -16.25 38.45 -2.66
N LEU A 1212 -14.92 38.37 -2.58
CA LEU A 1212 -14.23 37.49 -1.62
C LEU A 1212 -14.40 38.01 -0.19
N ASP A 1213 -14.32 39.33 0.01
CA ASP A 1213 -14.61 39.94 1.31
C ASP A 1213 -16.10 39.76 1.66
N GLU A 1214 -17.02 39.94 0.71
CA GLU A 1214 -18.43 39.66 0.94
C GLU A 1214 -18.68 38.20 1.31
N PHE A 1215 -18.05 37.25 0.62
CA PHE A 1215 -18.14 35.81 0.92
C PHE A 1215 -17.67 35.51 2.34
N ARG A 1216 -16.55 36.09 2.76
CA ARG A 1216 -16.03 35.98 4.12
C ARG A 1216 -17.07 36.42 5.17
N TRP A 1217 -17.76 37.54 4.93
CA TRP A 1217 -18.76 38.05 5.86
C TRP A 1217 -20.07 37.27 5.83
N GLN A 1218 -20.50 36.76 4.66
CA GLN A 1218 -21.68 35.90 4.57
C GLN A 1218 -21.48 34.56 5.32
N ILE A 1219 -20.26 34.06 5.49
CA ILE A 1219 -19.98 32.91 6.37
C ILE A 1219 -20.31 33.23 7.83
N GLU A 1220 -20.04 34.45 8.32
CA GLU A 1220 -20.43 34.83 9.68
C GLU A 1220 -21.95 34.91 9.83
N GLU A 1221 -22.66 35.39 8.81
CA GLU A 1221 -24.12 35.36 8.81
C GLU A 1221 -24.67 33.93 8.79
N LEU A 1222 -24.03 33.02 8.03
CA LEU A 1222 -24.42 31.60 8.04
C LEU A 1222 -24.24 30.98 9.43
N ARG A 1223 -23.14 31.29 10.13
CA ARG A 1223 -22.92 30.87 11.52
C ARG A 1223 -24.02 31.37 12.45
N ILE A 1224 -24.45 32.63 12.32
CA ILE A 1224 -25.60 33.15 13.07
C ILE A 1224 -26.88 32.38 12.73
N SER A 1225 -27.16 32.15 11.44
CA SER A 1225 -28.38 31.44 11.02
C SER A 1225 -28.46 29.98 11.49
N LEU A 1226 -27.30 29.32 11.66
CA LEU A 1226 -27.23 27.92 12.07
C LEU A 1226 -27.19 27.75 13.60
N PHE A 1227 -26.42 28.59 14.30
CA PHE A 1227 -26.15 28.42 15.74
C PHE A 1227 -26.93 29.39 16.65
N ALA A 1228 -27.36 30.54 16.14
CA ALA A 1228 -27.95 31.62 16.93
C ALA A 1228 -29.13 32.30 16.20
N GLN A 1229 -30.11 31.50 15.76
CA GLN A 1229 -31.28 31.95 14.98
C GLN A 1229 -32.03 33.13 15.61
N GLU A 1230 -32.06 33.21 16.94
CA GLU A 1230 -32.68 34.30 17.70
C GLU A 1230 -32.03 35.67 17.48
N LEU A 1231 -30.76 35.74 17.07
CA LEU A 1231 -30.08 37.00 16.78
C LEU A 1231 -30.47 37.59 15.42
N LYS A 1232 -31.11 36.80 14.55
CA LYS A 1232 -31.51 37.12 13.17
C LYS A 1232 -30.32 37.52 12.27
N THR A 1233 -30.46 37.26 10.97
CA THR A 1233 -29.52 37.75 9.95
C THR A 1233 -30.13 38.94 9.22
N PRO A 1234 -29.33 39.94 8.79
CA PRO A 1234 -29.81 41.15 8.11
C PRO A 1234 -30.40 40.84 6.72
N PHE A 1235 -30.02 39.70 6.14
CA PHE A 1235 -30.55 39.17 4.90
C PHE A 1235 -30.58 37.64 4.96
N PRO A 1236 -31.36 36.96 4.11
CA PRO A 1236 -31.38 35.50 4.10
C PRO A 1236 -30.06 34.94 3.56
N VAL A 1237 -29.46 34.00 4.30
CA VAL A 1237 -28.18 33.36 3.96
C VAL A 1237 -28.37 31.84 3.95
N SER A 1238 -27.65 31.14 3.08
CA SER A 1238 -27.67 29.67 3.00
C SER A 1238 -26.40 29.18 2.32
N VAL A 1239 -26.05 27.91 2.52
CA VAL A 1239 -24.91 27.26 1.83
C VAL A 1239 -25.00 27.45 0.32
N LYS A 1240 -26.18 27.32 -0.28
CA LYS A 1240 -26.40 27.50 -1.73
C LYS A 1240 -26.12 28.93 -2.20
N ARG A 1241 -26.49 29.95 -1.41
CA ARG A 1241 -26.21 31.36 -1.74
C ARG A 1241 -24.72 31.67 -1.63
N LEU A 1242 -24.05 31.12 -0.62
CA LEU A 1242 -22.60 31.21 -0.48
C LEU A 1242 -21.89 30.52 -1.65
N GLN A 1243 -22.29 29.31 -2.03
CA GLN A 1243 -21.72 28.62 -3.21
C GLN A 1243 -21.86 29.45 -4.50
N LYS A 1244 -23.03 30.07 -4.73
CA LYS A 1244 -23.23 30.99 -5.88
C LYS A 1244 -22.31 32.22 -5.80
N LEU A 1245 -22.13 32.78 -4.61
CA LEU A 1245 -21.20 33.90 -4.41
C LEU A 1245 -19.74 33.44 -4.61
N TRP A 1246 -19.38 32.22 -4.22
CA TRP A 1246 -18.06 31.65 -4.46
C TRP A 1246 -17.77 31.48 -5.95
N GLU A 1247 -18.75 31.05 -6.75
CA GLU A 1247 -18.61 30.99 -8.21
C GLU A 1247 -18.25 32.38 -8.79
N SER A 1248 -18.84 33.46 -8.26
CA SER A 1248 -18.49 34.84 -8.65
C SER A 1248 -17.16 35.38 -8.07
N VAL A 1249 -16.54 34.64 -7.15
CA VAL A 1249 -15.18 34.91 -6.64
C VAL A 1249 -14.13 34.19 -7.51
N GLN A 1250 -14.51 33.05 -8.12
CA GLN A 1250 -13.65 32.25 -8.99
C GLN A 1250 -13.67 32.71 -10.45
N ALA A 1251 -14.79 33.28 -10.90
CA ALA A 1251 -14.92 34.01 -12.16
C ALA A 1251 -14.17 35.34 -12.08
#